data_AF-A0A820SDJ5-F1
#
_entry.id   AF-A0A820SDJ5-F1
#
_cell.length_a   1.000
_cell.length_b   1.000
_cell.length_c   1.000
_cell.angle_alpha   90.00
_cell.angle_beta   90.00
_cell.angle_gamma   90.00
#
_symmetry.space_group_name_H-M   'P 1'
#
loop_
_entity.id
_entity.type
_entity.pdbx_description
1 polymer ?
#
loop_
_entity_poly.entity_id
_entity_poly.type
_entity_poly.pdbx_seq_one_letter_code
_entity_poly.pdbx_strand_id
1 'polypeptide(L)'
;MLSDISKQTTRLILNEYIEIPFIFDLRFPCSMKEFEIIQNIHNNLPYGDADMTIKDQAYAKLKENSFYKNYFEDAIINNEYLFEQYYRDQLTILLVDCKIQLDIEFVFSLVYNRNSMKTPTDRIKYYLVYHDELKQLLKILNYGFEVLKDDINKTLIDTENALNPNYFPLKTNDYYKLITVDNVIYQIPPNTVIDNAEGLSEKFLFECDGEPFVENCLMNLIELITTPKYIQVINNIQNILMIYARISLEISNLRRYTVDNLEKLKAIINLLTSILALYDEPPKVFQMIMTDYITSNRLNTCANIDACITRLKISKNFKSVLEKNTINKILSKLEIELLKNWLYDNNDNYVDVLQILDNSNNDLWKYSAKILAYFERMLGFEIIRTNHGQITVDGPYAQLEQYLARVNMSQRKTKIEHLLSNRIHSYLKQTIGKENIENSLNNDYKYFEDNLIELQSLLNQQQRSHVKVICLISWLKYYAEMYSFALIMTQSQHDVMRQIDRLLLNNESKVCSSVKIFIIKQMIYFHNISLEELKQTLSNRNIAWIKPILLQQSDIHEKERNNFILPTTLFECKNECIHINQLFKQLKDINQLENLIRKCQTDKNLAYSFYLWFIRYYRRFYTIKNVSMDISFVQLIENQLQHQLISTFEVIGYQFILQLCKNFDNQSYFQLKADMTDNDMHLRLVALNIFALYLASKCTTNSTYMNSLLFDVNGKMPKDYSQHLMTRCLVGLQPNNNHIVIQMQRVKNEVQKD
;
A
#
# COMPACT_ATOMS: atom_id res chain seq x y z
N MET A 1 26.03 -65.62 55.56
CA MET A 1 26.93 -64.45 55.59
C MET A 1 27.03 -63.71 54.26
N LEU A 2 27.17 -64.37 53.10
CA LEU A 2 27.10 -63.68 51.79
C LEU A 2 25.67 -63.30 51.33
N SER A 3 24.61 -63.89 51.91
CA SER A 3 23.22 -63.51 51.59
C SER A 3 22.69 -62.30 52.36
N ASP A 4 23.29 -61.96 53.51
CA ASP A 4 22.84 -60.83 54.33
C ASP A 4 23.51 -59.51 53.91
N ILE A 5 24.72 -59.59 53.34
CA ILE A 5 25.35 -58.44 52.68
C ILE A 5 24.53 -58.06 51.45
N SER A 6 24.16 -59.02 50.60
CA SER A 6 23.30 -58.77 49.42
C SER A 6 21.96 -58.10 49.77
N LYS A 7 21.29 -58.52 50.86
CA LYS A 7 20.01 -57.91 51.26
C LYS A 7 20.16 -56.52 51.88
N GLN A 8 21.30 -56.19 52.50
CA GLN A 8 21.58 -54.83 52.96
C GLN A 8 21.99 -53.89 51.81
N THR A 9 22.72 -54.37 50.80
CA THR A 9 23.06 -53.55 49.63
C THR A 9 21.82 -53.25 48.78
N THR A 10 20.90 -54.20 48.60
CA THR A 10 19.67 -53.96 47.82
C THR A 10 18.69 -53.03 48.53
N ARG A 11 18.69 -52.95 49.87
CA ARG A 11 17.84 -52.00 50.61
C ARG A 11 18.39 -50.57 50.65
N LEU A 12 19.70 -50.38 50.51
CA LEU A 12 20.30 -49.04 50.41
C LEU A 12 20.19 -48.41 49.01
N ILE A 13 19.97 -49.21 47.97
CA ILE A 13 19.93 -48.74 46.57
C ILE A 13 18.52 -48.31 46.12
N LEU A 14 17.48 -48.53 46.92
CA LEU A 14 16.08 -48.33 46.48
C LEU A 14 15.41 -47.00 46.86
N ASN A 15 16.12 -46.01 47.43
CA ASN A 15 15.47 -44.78 47.91
C ASN A 15 15.89 -43.44 47.29
N GLU A 16 16.78 -43.39 46.29
CA GLU A 16 17.02 -42.15 45.52
C GLU A 16 17.33 -42.49 44.06
N TYR A 17 16.29 -42.74 43.25
CA TYR A 17 16.45 -42.73 41.80
C TYR A 17 16.51 -41.29 41.33
N ILE A 18 17.73 -40.78 41.15
CA ILE A 18 17.97 -39.75 40.13
C ILE A 18 17.87 -40.49 38.80
N GLU A 19 16.80 -40.27 38.04
CA GLU A 19 16.77 -40.67 36.62
C GLU A 19 17.88 -39.91 35.90
N ILE A 20 19.06 -40.53 35.76
CA ILE A 20 20.10 -40.01 34.88
C ILE A 20 19.73 -40.50 33.47
N PRO A 21 19.31 -39.62 32.55
CA PRO A 21 19.09 -40.02 31.17
C PRO A 21 20.42 -40.55 30.61
N PHE A 22 20.46 -41.83 30.23
CA PHE A 22 21.61 -42.41 29.56
C PHE A 22 21.76 -41.78 28.17
N ILE A 23 22.63 -40.79 28.05
CA ILE A 23 23.09 -40.26 26.77
C ILE A 23 24.22 -41.18 26.30
N PHE A 24 23.97 -41.97 25.25
CA PHE A 24 24.97 -42.82 24.62
C PHE A 24 26.01 -41.97 23.86
N ASP A 25 27.24 -42.48 23.76
CA ASP A 25 28.37 -41.92 22.98
C ASP A 25 29.12 -40.69 23.57
N LEU A 26 28.93 -40.37 24.87
CA LEU A 26 29.76 -39.37 25.55
C LEU A 26 31.22 -39.87 25.71
N ARG A 27 32.18 -38.99 25.40
CA ARG A 27 33.63 -39.28 25.38
C ARG A 27 34.30 -38.99 26.72
N PHE A 28 33.73 -38.07 27.49
CA PHE A 28 34.20 -37.70 28.81
C PHE A 28 33.32 -38.26 29.94
N PRO A 29 33.91 -38.70 31.07
CA PRO A 29 33.20 -39.40 32.13
C PRO A 29 32.25 -38.52 32.97
N CYS A 30 32.30 -37.20 32.86
CA CYS A 30 31.52 -36.26 33.69
C CYS A 30 30.87 -35.12 32.89
N SER A 31 30.63 -35.33 31.60
CA SER A 31 30.10 -34.31 30.69
C SER A 31 28.76 -33.71 31.13
N MET A 32 27.89 -34.52 31.75
CA MET A 32 26.60 -34.06 32.30
C MET A 32 26.74 -33.06 33.44
N LYS A 33 27.63 -33.33 34.40
CA LYS A 33 27.89 -32.41 35.52
C LYS A 33 28.49 -31.10 35.03
N GLU A 34 29.35 -31.19 34.03
CA GLU A 34 29.91 -29.99 33.40
C GLU A 34 28.84 -29.19 32.65
N PHE A 35 27.92 -29.87 31.97
CA PHE A 35 26.80 -29.22 31.31
C PHE A 35 25.88 -28.50 32.32
N GLU A 36 25.62 -29.09 33.49
CA GLU A 36 24.89 -28.44 34.59
C GLU A 36 25.61 -27.18 35.08
N ILE A 37 26.94 -27.21 35.19
CA ILE A 37 27.76 -26.03 35.53
C ILE A 37 27.58 -24.93 34.47
N ILE A 38 27.65 -25.31 33.18
CA ILE A 38 27.43 -24.40 32.06
C ILE A 38 26.03 -23.77 32.10
N GLN A 39 24.98 -24.58 32.33
CA GLN A 39 23.62 -24.07 32.46
C GLN A 39 23.47 -23.11 33.63
N ASN A 40 24.09 -23.41 34.78
CA ASN A 40 24.07 -22.53 35.95
C ASN A 40 24.80 -21.21 35.68
N ILE A 41 25.91 -21.22 34.94
CA ILE A 41 26.61 -20.00 34.56
C ILE A 41 25.69 -19.17 33.65
N HIS A 42 25.10 -19.80 32.63
CA HIS A 42 24.19 -19.14 31.69
C HIS A 42 23.00 -18.48 32.36
N ASN A 43 22.29 -19.21 33.24
CA ASN A 43 21.12 -18.70 33.96
C ASN A 43 21.42 -17.48 34.86
N ASN A 44 22.70 -17.26 35.19
CA ASN A 44 23.17 -16.17 36.04
C ASN A 44 23.88 -15.04 35.25
N LEU A 45 23.88 -15.09 33.91
CA LEU A 45 24.41 -14.01 33.08
C LEU A 45 23.35 -12.91 32.88
N PRO A 46 23.74 -11.62 32.90
CA PRO A 46 22.81 -10.53 32.61
C PRO A 46 22.35 -10.58 31.13
N TYR A 47 21.05 -10.42 30.88
CA TYR A 47 20.49 -10.36 29.52
C TYR A 47 20.94 -9.09 28.78
N GLY A 48 21.72 -9.22 27.70
CA GLY A 48 22.20 -8.11 26.86
C GLY A 48 23.30 -8.52 25.88
N ASP A 49 23.72 -7.62 24.98
CA ASP A 49 24.90 -7.86 24.13
C ASP A 49 26.14 -8.01 25.01
N ALA A 50 26.72 -9.21 24.97
CA ALA A 50 27.84 -9.54 25.81
C ALA A 50 29.13 -8.98 25.23
N ASP A 51 29.60 -7.89 25.83
CA ASP A 51 30.94 -7.37 25.62
C ASP A 51 32.00 -8.38 26.12
N MET A 52 33.26 -8.20 25.70
CA MET A 52 34.39 -9.08 26.04
C MET A 52 34.50 -9.35 27.54
N THR A 53 34.17 -8.37 28.38
CA THR A 53 34.18 -8.52 29.84
C THR A 53 33.21 -9.59 30.34
N ILE A 54 32.02 -9.72 29.75
CA ILE A 54 31.02 -10.73 30.15
C ILE A 54 31.48 -12.12 29.71
N LYS A 55 32.06 -12.23 28.50
CA LYS A 55 32.64 -13.47 27.98
C LYS A 55 33.77 -13.99 28.88
N ASP A 56 34.66 -13.11 29.29
CA ASP A 56 35.78 -13.46 30.17
C ASP A 56 35.30 -13.85 31.58
N GLN A 57 34.30 -13.17 32.13
CA GLN A 57 33.69 -13.52 33.41
C GLN A 57 33.00 -14.88 33.39
N ALA A 58 32.25 -15.19 32.33
CA ALA A 58 31.60 -16.49 32.16
C ALA A 58 32.63 -17.62 32.08
N TYR A 59 33.71 -17.41 31.32
CA TYR A 59 34.81 -18.37 31.20
C TYR A 59 35.56 -18.58 32.51
N ALA A 60 35.85 -17.51 33.26
CA ALA A 60 36.48 -17.61 34.57
C ALA A 60 35.64 -18.43 35.55
N LYS A 61 34.31 -18.21 35.56
CA LYS A 61 33.37 -19.02 36.38
C LYS A 61 33.34 -20.48 35.95
N LEU A 62 33.41 -20.79 34.66
CA LEU A 62 33.48 -22.17 34.18
C LEU A 62 34.78 -22.83 34.66
N LYS A 63 35.91 -22.15 34.52
CA LYS A 63 37.21 -22.65 34.97
C LYS A 63 37.24 -22.93 36.47
N GLU A 64 36.68 -22.04 37.28
CA GLU A 64 36.64 -22.18 38.74
C GLU A 64 35.74 -23.36 39.18
N ASN A 65 34.59 -23.51 38.52
CA ASN A 65 33.57 -24.50 38.91
C ASN A 65 33.66 -25.82 38.16
N SER A 66 34.53 -25.93 37.14
CA SER A 66 34.69 -27.12 36.31
C SER A 66 34.93 -28.36 37.16
N PHE A 67 34.26 -29.46 36.80
CA PHE A 67 34.49 -30.76 37.41
C PHE A 67 35.95 -31.21 37.25
N TYR A 68 36.59 -30.81 36.15
CA TYR A 68 37.98 -31.15 35.82
C TYR A 68 39.01 -30.24 36.53
N LYS A 69 38.57 -29.18 37.22
CA LYS A 69 39.39 -28.27 38.02
C LYS A 69 40.63 -27.81 37.26
N ASN A 70 41.83 -28.00 37.83
CA ASN A 70 43.10 -27.58 37.26
C ASN A 70 43.40 -28.25 35.90
N TYR A 71 42.82 -29.42 35.61
CA TYR A 71 43.01 -30.10 34.32
C TYR A 71 42.15 -29.50 33.21
N PHE A 72 41.17 -28.65 33.53
CA PHE A 72 40.31 -28.02 32.52
C PHE A 72 41.13 -27.16 31.54
N GLU A 73 41.96 -26.25 32.05
CA GLU A 73 42.78 -25.41 31.17
C GLU A 73 43.93 -26.22 30.54
N ASP A 74 44.71 -26.89 31.38
CA ASP A 74 46.00 -27.45 30.98
C ASP A 74 45.88 -28.70 30.12
N ALA A 75 44.82 -29.49 30.32
CA ALA A 75 44.62 -30.76 29.61
C ALA A 75 43.46 -30.72 28.61
N ILE A 76 42.38 -29.98 28.87
CA ILE A 76 41.20 -29.95 27.99
C ILE A 76 41.28 -28.79 27.00
N ILE A 77 41.40 -27.54 27.45
CA ILE A 77 41.39 -26.36 26.57
C ILE A 77 42.66 -26.27 25.72
N ASN A 78 43.83 -26.50 26.30
CA ASN A 78 45.12 -26.40 25.60
C ASN A 78 45.44 -27.58 24.66
N ASN A 79 44.65 -28.66 24.72
CA ASN A 79 44.80 -29.82 23.85
C ASN A 79 43.62 -29.85 22.87
N GLU A 80 43.86 -29.50 21.62
CA GLU A 80 42.82 -29.38 20.59
C GLU A 80 41.99 -30.67 20.45
N TYR A 81 42.63 -31.84 20.46
CA TYR A 81 41.92 -33.11 20.38
C TYR A 81 40.99 -33.35 21.58
N LEU A 82 41.44 -33.05 22.79
CA LEU A 82 40.60 -33.23 23.98
C LEU A 82 39.50 -32.17 24.06
N PHE A 83 39.77 -30.94 23.62
CA PHE A 83 38.76 -29.91 23.48
C PHE A 83 37.66 -30.29 22.49
N GLU A 84 38.00 -30.89 21.35
CA GLU A 84 37.02 -31.40 20.36
C GLU A 84 36.04 -32.37 20.99
N GLN A 85 36.57 -33.39 21.66
CA GLN A 85 35.76 -34.42 22.31
C GLN A 85 34.90 -33.81 23.43
N TYR A 86 35.45 -32.87 24.20
CA TYR A 86 34.74 -32.16 25.25
C TYR A 86 33.57 -31.35 24.67
N TYR A 87 33.84 -30.56 23.63
CA TYR A 87 32.86 -29.69 23.01
C TYR A 87 31.74 -30.49 22.32
N ARG A 88 32.08 -31.61 21.68
CA ARG A 88 31.13 -32.56 21.08
C ARG A 88 30.17 -33.13 22.12
N ASP A 89 30.69 -33.51 23.29
CA ASP A 89 29.87 -34.00 24.40
C ASP A 89 28.89 -32.93 24.88
N GLN A 90 29.35 -31.68 25.08
CA GLN A 90 28.48 -30.58 25.53
C GLN A 90 27.37 -30.28 24.51
N LEU A 91 27.67 -30.35 23.21
CA LEU A 91 26.66 -30.20 22.16
C LEU A 91 25.68 -31.38 22.12
N THR A 92 26.14 -32.61 22.34
CA THR A 92 25.29 -33.80 22.37
C THR A 92 24.28 -33.71 23.51
N ILE A 93 24.73 -33.31 24.70
CA ILE A 93 23.86 -33.12 25.86
C ILE A 93 22.85 -32.00 25.59
N LEU A 94 23.28 -30.90 24.98
CA LEU A 94 22.40 -29.80 24.59
C LEU A 94 21.28 -30.25 23.66
N LEU A 95 21.58 -31.09 22.66
CA LEU A 95 20.59 -31.61 21.71
C LEU A 95 19.54 -32.47 22.44
N VAL A 96 19.99 -33.35 23.35
CA VAL A 96 19.10 -34.22 24.12
C VAL A 96 18.21 -33.40 25.07
N ASP A 97 18.80 -32.47 25.82
CA ASP A 97 18.09 -31.57 26.75
C ASP A 97 17.00 -30.75 26.03
N CYS A 98 17.33 -30.24 24.84
CA CYS A 98 16.40 -29.46 24.02
C CYS A 98 15.43 -30.29 23.16
N LYS A 99 15.53 -31.63 23.19
CA LYS A 99 14.76 -32.57 22.34
C LYS A 99 14.92 -32.30 20.83
N ILE A 100 16.13 -31.98 20.41
CA ILE A 100 16.50 -31.68 19.02
C ILE A 100 17.03 -32.96 18.36
N GLN A 101 16.52 -33.31 17.18
CA GLN A 101 16.84 -34.54 16.45
C GLN A 101 17.81 -34.29 15.29
N LEU A 102 18.82 -33.45 15.52
CA LEU A 102 19.90 -33.20 14.55
C LEU A 102 21.05 -34.19 14.76
N ASP A 103 21.75 -34.51 13.67
CA ASP A 103 22.98 -35.29 13.74
C ASP A 103 24.09 -34.46 14.40
N ILE A 104 24.80 -35.07 15.36
CA ILE A 104 25.85 -34.39 16.11
C ILE A 104 27.01 -33.99 15.20
N GLU A 105 27.32 -34.78 14.17
CA GLU A 105 28.42 -34.47 13.25
C GLU A 105 28.14 -33.20 12.44
N PHE A 106 26.88 -33.00 12.04
CA PHE A 106 26.42 -31.77 11.39
C PHE A 106 26.44 -30.56 12.35
N VAL A 107 25.98 -30.74 13.59
CA VAL A 107 26.00 -29.65 14.59
C VAL A 107 27.43 -29.27 14.96
N PHE A 108 28.31 -30.26 15.05
CA PHE A 108 29.73 -30.06 15.29
C PHE A 108 30.40 -29.38 14.09
N SER A 109 30.09 -29.77 12.84
CA SER A 109 30.63 -29.10 11.65
C SER A 109 30.24 -27.61 11.58
N LEU A 110 28.97 -27.32 11.91
CA LEU A 110 28.38 -25.98 11.92
C LEU A 110 29.06 -25.02 12.91
N VAL A 111 29.41 -25.52 14.10
CA VAL A 111 29.88 -24.66 15.20
C VAL A 111 31.40 -24.75 15.41
N TYR A 112 32.02 -25.89 15.07
CA TYR A 112 33.43 -26.21 15.37
C TYR A 112 34.36 -26.11 14.15
N ASN A 113 34.08 -26.81 13.04
CA ASN A 113 35.06 -27.08 11.98
C ASN A 113 35.34 -25.93 11.00
N ARG A 114 34.43 -24.96 10.82
CA ARG A 114 34.59 -23.90 9.80
C ARG A 114 34.86 -22.51 10.36
N ASN A 115 35.12 -22.46 11.66
CA ASN A 115 35.47 -21.28 12.41
C ASN A 115 37.00 -21.17 12.49
N SER A 116 37.65 -20.85 11.36
CA SER A 116 39.13 -20.82 11.23
C SER A 116 39.81 -19.69 12.03
N MET A 117 39.04 -18.76 12.60
CA MET A 117 39.56 -17.54 13.22
C MET A 117 39.42 -17.50 14.76
N LYS A 118 38.99 -18.59 15.42
CA LYS A 118 38.72 -18.60 16.88
C LYS A 118 39.46 -19.73 17.61
N THR A 119 40.14 -19.40 18.70
CA THR A 119 40.84 -20.38 19.56
C THR A 119 39.84 -21.25 20.33
N PRO A 120 40.25 -22.41 20.89
CA PRO A 120 39.41 -23.20 21.81
C PRO A 120 38.75 -22.36 22.92
N THR A 121 39.53 -21.45 23.52
CA THR A 121 39.07 -20.50 24.54
C THR A 121 37.99 -19.56 24.03
N ASP A 122 38.12 -19.06 22.80
CA ASP A 122 37.08 -18.22 22.20
C ASP A 122 35.81 -19.05 21.96
N ARG A 123 35.93 -20.25 21.39
CA ARG A 123 34.78 -21.12 21.08
C ARG A 123 33.95 -21.42 22.33
N ILE A 124 34.58 -21.71 23.47
CA ILE A 124 33.86 -21.96 24.73
C ILE A 124 33.23 -20.68 25.31
N LYS A 125 33.90 -19.52 25.21
CA LYS A 125 33.32 -18.22 25.59
C LYS A 125 32.06 -17.90 24.79
N TYR A 126 32.11 -18.11 23.48
CA TYR A 126 30.95 -17.93 22.60
C TYR A 126 29.82 -18.90 22.95
N TYR A 127 30.14 -20.18 23.22
CA TYR A 127 29.16 -21.19 23.63
C TYR A 127 28.44 -20.84 24.95
N LEU A 128 29.18 -20.32 25.93
CA LEU A 128 28.64 -19.91 27.24
C LEU A 128 27.69 -18.72 27.15
N VAL A 129 28.06 -17.72 26.34
CA VAL A 129 27.36 -16.43 26.29
C VAL A 129 26.18 -16.43 25.33
N TYR A 130 26.31 -17.11 24.19
CA TYR A 130 25.27 -17.15 23.16
C TYR A 130 24.50 -18.47 23.16
N HIS A 131 24.43 -19.11 24.32
CA HIS A 131 23.85 -20.44 24.49
C HIS A 131 22.38 -20.51 24.03
N ASP A 132 21.57 -19.48 24.34
CA ASP A 132 20.16 -19.43 23.94
C ASP A 132 19.98 -19.19 22.43
N GLU A 133 20.82 -18.36 21.82
CA GLU A 133 20.77 -18.13 20.37
C GLU A 133 21.21 -19.39 19.61
N LEU A 134 22.20 -20.13 20.13
CA LEU A 134 22.55 -21.46 19.60
C LEU A 134 21.37 -22.45 19.71
N LYS A 135 20.67 -22.48 20.84
CA LYS A 135 19.44 -23.31 20.98
C LYS A 135 18.39 -22.94 19.94
N GLN A 136 18.19 -21.64 19.68
CA GLN A 136 17.25 -21.17 18.67
C GLN A 136 17.68 -21.59 17.25
N LEU A 137 18.96 -21.40 16.90
CA LEU A 137 19.53 -21.84 15.62
C LEU A 137 19.31 -23.34 15.38
N LEU A 138 19.62 -24.17 16.38
CA LEU A 138 19.44 -25.62 16.28
C LEU A 138 17.96 -26.01 16.15
N LYS A 139 17.05 -25.30 16.82
CA LYS A 139 15.59 -25.50 16.64
C LYS A 139 15.13 -25.14 15.22
N ILE A 140 15.62 -24.03 14.65
CA ILE A 140 15.30 -23.61 13.28
C ILE A 140 15.69 -24.71 12.29
N LEU A 141 16.93 -25.20 12.40
CA LEU A 141 17.44 -26.27 11.55
C LEU A 141 16.63 -27.56 11.75
N ASN A 142 16.31 -27.92 13.00
CA ASN A 142 15.49 -29.08 13.30
C ASN A 142 14.11 -29.03 12.63
N TYR A 143 13.40 -27.88 12.73
CA TYR A 143 12.13 -27.69 12.02
C TYR A 143 12.28 -27.86 10.51
N GLY A 144 13.37 -27.33 9.95
CA GLY A 144 13.71 -27.50 8.54
C GLY A 144 13.94 -28.97 8.13
N PHE A 145 14.64 -29.74 8.97
CA PHE A 145 14.93 -31.14 8.67
C PHE A 145 13.75 -32.10 8.93
N GLU A 146 12.88 -31.81 9.90
CA GLU A 146 11.59 -32.52 10.08
C GLU A 146 10.75 -32.53 8.80
N VAL A 147 10.83 -31.43 8.05
CA VAL A 147 10.15 -31.20 6.77
C VAL A 147 10.78 -32.03 5.65
N LEU A 148 12.12 -32.09 5.59
CA LEU A 148 12.88 -32.57 4.44
C LEU A 148 13.04 -34.09 4.33
N LYS A 149 12.91 -34.85 5.43
CA LYS A 149 12.86 -36.33 5.51
C LYS A 149 13.99 -37.16 4.81
N ASP A 150 14.94 -36.56 4.10
CA ASP A 150 16.05 -37.24 3.40
C ASP A 150 17.44 -36.80 3.90
N ASP A 151 18.36 -37.75 4.10
CA ASP A 151 19.76 -37.52 4.53
C ASP A 151 20.63 -36.79 3.49
N ILE A 152 20.22 -36.78 2.21
CA ILE A 152 20.93 -36.12 1.09
C ILE A 152 20.97 -34.58 1.23
N ASN A 153 20.08 -34.03 2.07
CA ASN A 153 19.94 -32.61 2.30
C ASN A 153 20.91 -32.05 3.35
N LYS A 154 21.44 -32.90 4.24
CA LYS A 154 22.49 -32.52 5.21
C LYS A 154 23.82 -32.28 4.49
N THR A 155 24.16 -33.16 3.54
CA THR A 155 25.35 -33.05 2.70
C THR A 155 25.36 -31.80 1.82
N LEU A 156 24.20 -31.27 1.39
CA LEU A 156 24.11 -30.02 0.61
C LEU A 156 24.49 -28.77 1.42
N ILE A 157 24.11 -28.72 2.71
CA ILE A 157 24.52 -27.63 3.61
C ILE A 157 26.01 -27.75 3.94
N ASP A 158 26.54 -28.97 4.09
CA ASP A 158 27.95 -29.21 4.37
C ASP A 158 28.87 -29.01 3.14
N THR A 159 28.43 -29.31 1.92
CA THR A 159 29.31 -29.33 0.71
C THR A 159 29.35 -28.04 -0.10
N GLU A 160 28.34 -27.17 -0.05
CA GLU A 160 28.27 -25.97 -0.91
C GLU A 160 28.91 -24.70 -0.31
N ASN A 161 29.35 -24.74 0.95
CA ASN A 161 29.67 -23.53 1.73
C ASN A 161 31.16 -23.11 1.79
N ALA A 162 32.09 -23.77 1.07
CA ALA A 162 33.47 -23.27 0.96
C ALA A 162 34.17 -23.86 -0.27
N LEU A 163 34.43 -23.04 -1.28
CA LEU A 163 35.35 -23.40 -2.36
C LEU A 163 36.75 -22.88 -2.03
N ASN A 164 37.75 -23.73 -2.28
CA ASN A 164 39.16 -23.34 -2.26
C ASN A 164 39.35 -22.26 -3.36
N PRO A 165 39.97 -21.10 -3.09
CA PRO A 165 40.06 -19.95 -4.01
C PRO A 165 40.69 -20.23 -5.39
N ASN A 166 41.21 -21.43 -5.63
CA ASN A 166 41.89 -21.83 -6.85
C ASN A 166 41.00 -22.49 -7.92
N TYR A 167 39.69 -22.64 -7.71
CA TYR A 167 38.76 -23.28 -8.66
C TYR A 167 37.86 -22.27 -9.37
N PHE A 168 38.40 -21.59 -10.37
CA PHE A 168 37.61 -20.84 -11.37
C PHE A 168 37.47 -21.67 -12.67
N PRO A 169 36.34 -21.57 -13.40
CA PRO A 169 35.16 -20.74 -13.14
C PRO A 169 34.28 -21.29 -12.01
N LEU A 170 33.70 -20.39 -11.23
CA LEU A 170 32.74 -20.72 -10.19
C LEU A 170 31.35 -20.75 -10.81
N LYS A 171 30.66 -21.88 -10.67
CA LYS A 171 29.26 -22.00 -11.04
C LYS A 171 28.47 -22.42 -9.81
N THR A 172 27.60 -21.53 -9.34
CA THR A 172 26.63 -21.89 -8.30
C THR A 172 25.42 -22.57 -8.95
N ASN A 173 24.90 -23.59 -8.28
CA ASN A 173 23.66 -24.26 -8.67
C ASN A 173 22.51 -23.58 -7.92
N ASP A 174 21.67 -24.33 -7.24
CA ASP A 174 20.45 -23.83 -6.59
C ASP A 174 20.67 -23.15 -5.21
N TYR A 175 21.93 -23.06 -4.72
CA TYR A 175 22.24 -22.59 -3.36
C TYR A 175 23.31 -21.49 -3.33
N TYR A 176 23.34 -20.73 -2.23
CA TYR A 176 24.35 -19.73 -1.93
C TYR A 176 25.67 -20.40 -1.56
N LYS A 177 26.79 -19.83 -2.04
CA LYS A 177 28.15 -20.30 -1.73
C LYS A 177 28.96 -19.21 -1.07
N LEU A 178 29.69 -19.57 -0.02
CA LEU A 178 30.71 -18.70 0.57
C LEU A 178 32.08 -19.00 -0.04
N ILE A 179 32.83 -17.94 -0.32
CA ILE A 179 34.21 -18.02 -0.79
C ILE A 179 35.06 -17.05 0.02
N THR A 180 36.22 -17.51 0.45
CA THR A 180 37.19 -16.67 1.14
C THR A 180 38.39 -16.44 0.23
N VAL A 181 38.66 -15.18 -0.10
CA VAL A 181 39.85 -14.75 -0.86
C VAL A 181 40.54 -13.68 -0.03
N ASP A 182 41.83 -13.85 0.28
CA ASP A 182 42.63 -12.90 1.04
C ASP A 182 41.97 -12.42 2.36
N ASN A 183 41.37 -13.35 3.11
CA ASN A 183 40.60 -13.11 4.34
C ASN A 183 39.30 -12.27 4.18
N VAL A 184 38.90 -11.97 2.95
CA VAL A 184 37.60 -11.36 2.64
C VAL A 184 36.61 -12.47 2.28
N ILE A 185 35.40 -12.41 2.85
CA ILE A 185 34.35 -13.39 2.62
C ILE A 185 33.37 -12.81 1.59
N TYR A 186 33.13 -13.60 0.55
CA TYR A 186 32.15 -13.31 -0.49
C TYR A 186 31.04 -14.34 -0.44
N GLN A 187 29.79 -13.88 -0.60
CA GLN A 187 28.63 -14.73 -0.77
C GLN A 187 28.14 -14.64 -2.21
N ILE A 188 28.15 -15.77 -2.90
CA ILE A 188 27.70 -15.89 -4.28
C ILE A 188 26.27 -16.45 -4.27
N PRO A 189 25.30 -15.74 -4.84
CA PRO A 189 23.92 -16.21 -4.90
C PRO A 189 23.76 -17.41 -5.84
N PRO A 190 22.64 -18.16 -5.72
CA PRO A 190 22.28 -19.24 -6.63
C PRO A 190 22.32 -18.82 -8.11
N ASN A 191 22.58 -19.77 -9.01
CA ASN A 191 22.55 -19.61 -10.47
C ASN A 191 23.48 -18.50 -11.02
N THR A 192 24.58 -18.23 -10.34
CA THR A 192 25.58 -17.24 -10.70
C THR A 192 26.83 -17.91 -11.27
N VAL A 193 27.39 -17.32 -12.32
CA VAL A 193 28.65 -17.75 -12.93
C VAL A 193 29.68 -16.64 -12.74
N ILE A 194 30.84 -16.99 -12.18
CA ILE A 194 31.98 -16.10 -12.03
C ILE A 194 33.19 -16.74 -12.70
N ASP A 195 33.68 -16.11 -13.76
CA ASP A 195 34.71 -16.71 -14.62
C ASP A 195 36.12 -16.64 -14.02
N ASN A 196 36.41 -15.63 -13.19
CA ASN A 196 37.72 -15.41 -12.56
C ASN A 196 37.61 -14.59 -11.26
N ALA A 197 38.71 -14.49 -10.50
CA ALA A 197 38.74 -13.74 -9.23
C ALA A 197 38.43 -12.24 -9.39
N GLU A 198 38.73 -11.65 -10.56
CA GLU A 198 38.37 -10.26 -10.88
C GLU A 198 36.85 -10.04 -10.99
N GLY A 199 36.07 -11.11 -11.20
CA GLY A 199 34.60 -11.07 -11.20
C GLY A 199 33.96 -10.98 -9.80
N LEU A 200 34.76 -11.11 -8.73
CA LEU A 200 34.32 -10.89 -7.35
C LEU A 200 34.30 -9.38 -7.05
N SER A 201 33.20 -8.72 -7.38
CA SER A 201 32.97 -7.30 -7.09
C SER A 201 32.43 -7.07 -5.66
N GLU A 202 32.48 -5.83 -5.17
CA GLU A 202 31.90 -5.40 -3.88
C GLU A 202 30.45 -5.86 -3.65
N LYS A 203 29.66 -6.05 -4.70
CA LYS A 203 28.26 -6.53 -4.60
C LYS A 203 28.11 -7.92 -3.96
N PHE A 204 29.17 -8.72 -3.90
CA PHE A 204 29.19 -10.05 -3.30
C PHE A 204 29.89 -10.07 -1.94
N LEU A 205 30.38 -8.93 -1.46
CA LEU A 205 30.99 -8.83 -0.14
C LEU A 205 29.97 -9.24 0.91
N PHE A 206 30.35 -10.14 1.81
CA PHE A 206 29.45 -10.65 2.83
C PHE A 206 29.86 -10.14 4.20
N GLU A 207 29.08 -9.19 4.71
CA GLU A 207 29.25 -8.60 6.04
C GLU A 207 28.24 -9.24 7.01
N CYS A 208 28.72 -9.80 8.12
CA CYS A 208 27.88 -10.49 9.10
C CYS A 208 28.40 -10.19 10.52
N ASP A 209 27.50 -9.81 11.43
CA ASP A 209 27.80 -9.62 12.86
C ASP A 209 27.98 -10.96 13.59
N GLY A 210 27.35 -12.00 13.05
CA GLY A 210 27.38 -13.37 13.53
C GLY A 210 28.51 -14.19 12.94
N GLU A 211 28.22 -15.46 12.67
CA GLU A 211 29.14 -16.35 11.98
C GLU A 211 28.64 -16.53 10.52
N PRO A 212 29.46 -16.18 9.51
CA PRO A 212 29.05 -16.18 8.11
C PRO A 212 28.49 -17.51 7.59
N PHE A 213 29.12 -18.63 7.97
CA PHE A 213 28.69 -19.96 7.56
C PHE A 213 27.31 -20.31 8.12
N VAL A 214 27.01 -19.98 9.37
CA VAL A 214 25.70 -20.17 10.00
C VAL A 214 24.63 -19.36 9.27
N GLU A 215 24.90 -18.09 8.95
CA GLU A 215 23.96 -17.26 8.20
C GLU A 215 23.67 -17.83 6.81
N ASN A 216 24.71 -18.26 6.09
CA ASN A 216 24.57 -18.91 4.80
C ASN A 216 23.82 -20.25 4.89
N CYS A 217 23.99 -21.01 5.98
CA CYS A 217 23.21 -22.23 6.24
C CYS A 217 21.72 -21.92 6.42
N LEU A 218 21.36 -20.83 7.12
CA LEU A 218 19.97 -20.41 7.27
C LEU A 218 19.36 -19.99 5.93
N MET A 219 20.11 -19.24 5.13
CA MET A 219 19.66 -18.86 3.78
C MET A 219 19.47 -20.09 2.88
N ASN A 220 20.42 -21.03 2.90
CA ASN A 220 20.33 -22.27 2.13
C ASN A 220 19.23 -23.20 2.64
N LEU A 221 18.91 -23.20 3.93
CA LEU A 221 17.74 -23.91 4.45
C LEU A 221 16.46 -23.38 3.80
N ILE A 222 16.32 -22.06 3.66
CA ILE A 222 15.16 -21.45 3.00
C ILE A 222 15.11 -21.83 1.52
N GLU A 223 16.24 -21.81 0.80
CA GLU A 223 16.29 -22.27 -0.60
C GLU A 223 15.85 -23.74 -0.73
N LEU A 224 16.33 -24.59 0.17
CA LEU A 224 16.07 -26.01 0.17
C LEU A 224 14.59 -26.35 0.44
N ILE A 225 14.00 -25.77 1.49
CA ILE A 225 12.59 -26.01 1.80
C ILE A 225 11.66 -25.41 0.74
N THR A 226 12.14 -24.48 -0.10
CA THR A 226 11.36 -23.85 -1.17
C THR A 226 11.63 -24.44 -2.57
N THR A 227 12.43 -25.50 -2.66
CA THR A 227 12.80 -26.17 -3.92
C THR A 227 11.62 -26.97 -4.53
N PRO A 228 11.51 -27.11 -5.87
CA PRO A 228 10.38 -27.81 -6.52
C PRO A 228 10.27 -29.26 -6.09
N LYS A 229 11.42 -29.93 -5.98
CA LYS A 229 11.52 -31.32 -5.55
C LYS A 229 10.82 -31.53 -4.22
N TYR A 230 11.01 -30.60 -3.28
CA TYR A 230 10.34 -30.66 -2.00
C TYR A 230 8.84 -30.38 -2.13
N ILE A 231 8.49 -29.34 -2.88
CA ILE A 231 7.10 -28.88 -3.01
C ILE A 231 6.19 -29.93 -3.64
N GLN A 232 6.70 -30.72 -4.59
CA GLN A 232 5.95 -31.79 -5.26
C GLN A 232 5.54 -32.93 -4.31
N VAL A 233 6.21 -33.10 -3.18
CA VAL A 233 5.94 -34.17 -2.19
C VAL A 233 5.00 -33.69 -1.07
N ILE A 234 4.61 -32.41 -1.10
CA ILE A 234 3.75 -31.80 -0.08
C ILE A 234 2.32 -32.30 -0.21
N ASN A 235 1.88 -33.03 0.83
CA ASN A 235 0.50 -33.55 0.93
C ASN A 235 -0.33 -32.85 2.01
N ASN A 236 0.31 -32.14 2.95
CA ASN A 236 -0.37 -31.44 4.05
C ASN A 236 0.12 -29.98 4.16
N ILE A 237 -0.63 -29.06 3.55
CA ILE A 237 -0.30 -27.62 3.57
C ILE A 237 -0.38 -27.01 4.97
N GLN A 238 -1.29 -27.47 5.84
CA GLN A 238 -1.43 -26.89 7.18
C GLN A 238 -0.18 -27.13 8.02
N ASN A 239 0.36 -28.35 7.97
CA ASN A 239 1.59 -28.68 8.69
C ASN A 239 2.77 -27.84 8.21
N ILE A 240 2.91 -27.68 6.89
CA ILE A 240 4.01 -26.90 6.31
C ILE A 240 3.88 -25.42 6.60
N LEU A 241 2.66 -24.88 6.53
CA LEU A 241 2.40 -23.50 6.91
C LEU A 241 2.82 -23.25 8.37
N MET A 242 2.49 -24.17 9.28
CA MET A 242 2.91 -24.09 10.68
C MET A 242 4.43 -24.11 10.83
N ILE A 243 5.12 -25.01 10.10
CA ILE A 243 6.57 -25.14 10.21
C ILE A 243 7.29 -23.92 9.61
N TYR A 244 6.89 -23.46 8.43
CA TYR A 244 7.45 -22.25 7.81
C TYR A 244 7.22 -21.02 8.69
N ALA A 245 6.03 -20.88 9.29
CA ALA A 245 5.75 -19.79 10.22
C ALA A 245 6.65 -19.84 11.46
N ARG A 246 6.93 -21.03 12.01
CA ARG A 246 7.89 -21.19 13.12
C ARG A 246 9.30 -20.80 12.69
N ILE A 247 9.80 -21.31 11.56
CA ILE A 247 11.11 -20.94 11.02
C ILE A 247 11.21 -19.42 10.85
N SER A 248 10.20 -18.80 10.23
CA SER A 248 10.21 -17.35 10.00
C SER A 248 10.20 -16.54 11.30
N LEU A 249 9.47 -16.98 12.32
CA LEU A 249 9.39 -16.30 13.61
C LEU A 249 10.73 -16.40 14.35
N GLU A 250 11.29 -17.61 14.44
CA GLU A 250 12.53 -17.87 15.16
C GLU A 250 13.72 -17.14 14.49
N ILE A 251 13.82 -17.15 13.16
CA ILE A 251 14.86 -16.38 12.44
C ILE A 251 14.74 -14.88 12.75
N SER A 252 13.51 -14.34 12.82
CA SER A 252 13.30 -12.91 13.12
C SER A 252 13.71 -12.51 14.54
N ASN A 253 13.89 -13.49 15.45
CA ASN A 253 14.31 -13.26 16.83
C ASN A 253 15.84 -13.39 17.02
N LEU A 254 16.57 -13.88 16.02
CA LEU A 254 18.03 -13.91 16.03
C LEU A 254 18.56 -12.48 16.01
N ARG A 255 19.57 -12.17 16.83
CA ARG A 255 20.08 -10.81 16.98
C ARG A 255 21.30 -10.55 16.10
N ARG A 256 22.13 -11.57 15.91
CA ARG A 256 23.43 -11.44 15.20
C ARG A 256 23.38 -11.87 13.73
N TYR A 257 22.22 -12.32 13.24
CA TYR A 257 22.11 -12.93 11.92
C TYR A 257 21.07 -12.21 11.06
N THR A 258 21.48 -11.87 9.83
CA THR A 258 20.66 -11.16 8.84
C THR A 258 20.29 -12.06 7.67
N VAL A 259 19.18 -12.78 7.77
CA VAL A 259 18.77 -13.72 6.71
C VAL A 259 18.00 -13.00 5.59
N ASP A 260 18.71 -12.56 4.56
CA ASP A 260 18.18 -11.76 3.45
C ASP A 260 17.02 -12.40 2.68
N ASN A 261 17.06 -13.72 2.45
CA ASN A 261 16.00 -14.42 1.74
C ASN A 261 14.81 -14.81 2.64
N LEU A 262 14.71 -14.30 3.88
CA LEU A 262 13.57 -14.54 4.76
C LEU A 262 12.24 -14.01 4.19
N GLU A 263 12.27 -12.90 3.45
CA GLU A 263 11.07 -12.35 2.80
C GLU A 263 10.47 -13.31 1.76
N LYS A 264 11.31 -14.12 1.10
CA LYS A 264 10.88 -15.20 0.20
C LYS A 264 10.08 -16.28 0.96
N LEU A 265 10.47 -16.64 2.17
CA LEU A 265 9.71 -17.59 2.99
C LEU A 265 8.36 -16.99 3.43
N LYS A 266 8.36 -15.72 3.88
CA LYS A 266 7.13 -15.00 4.28
C LYS A 266 6.14 -14.89 3.11
N ALA A 267 6.63 -14.68 1.90
CA ALA A 267 5.84 -14.69 0.69
C ALA A 267 5.10 -16.02 0.47
N ILE A 268 5.82 -17.14 0.61
CA ILE A 268 5.28 -18.48 0.44
C ILE A 268 4.27 -18.81 1.54
N ILE A 269 4.50 -18.38 2.78
CA ILE A 269 3.54 -18.48 3.89
C ILE A 269 2.22 -17.78 3.53
N ASN A 270 2.28 -16.55 2.99
CA ASN A 270 1.09 -15.80 2.57
C ASN A 270 0.36 -16.48 1.39
N LEU A 271 1.11 -17.04 0.44
CA LEU A 271 0.58 -17.83 -0.67
C LEU A 271 -0.16 -19.08 -0.16
N LEU A 272 0.49 -19.87 0.70
CA LEU A 272 -0.10 -21.07 1.32
C LEU A 272 -1.38 -20.74 2.09
N THR A 273 -1.36 -19.65 2.87
CA THR A 273 -2.54 -19.17 3.62
C THR A 273 -3.69 -18.83 2.68
N SER A 274 -3.40 -18.16 1.57
CA SER A 274 -4.40 -17.76 0.58
C SER A 274 -4.98 -18.97 -0.17
N ILE A 275 -4.15 -19.93 -0.55
CA ILE A 275 -4.58 -21.16 -1.22
C ILE A 275 -5.42 -22.02 -0.26
N LEU A 276 -4.95 -22.21 0.97
CA LEU A 276 -5.65 -22.97 2.00
C LEU A 276 -7.05 -22.39 2.28
N ALA A 277 -7.20 -21.07 2.22
CA ALA A 277 -8.49 -20.40 2.37
C ALA A 277 -9.42 -20.65 1.16
N LEU A 278 -8.88 -20.68 -0.06
CA LEU A 278 -9.65 -20.60 -1.31
C LEU A 278 -10.07 -21.93 -1.94
N TYR A 279 -9.28 -23.01 -1.81
CA TYR A 279 -9.44 -24.22 -2.61
C TYR A 279 -9.76 -25.45 -1.76
N ASP A 280 -10.52 -26.39 -2.32
CA ASP A 280 -10.84 -27.68 -1.68
C ASP A 280 -9.67 -28.68 -1.78
N GLU A 281 -8.78 -28.53 -2.76
CA GLU A 281 -7.53 -29.28 -2.89
C GLU A 281 -6.28 -28.37 -2.81
N PRO A 282 -5.98 -27.74 -1.65
CA PRO A 282 -4.85 -26.82 -1.51
C PRO A 282 -3.49 -27.37 -1.98
N PRO A 283 -3.10 -28.62 -1.65
CA PRO A 283 -1.80 -29.16 -2.06
C PRO A 283 -1.58 -29.16 -3.57
N LYS A 284 -2.58 -29.59 -4.36
CA LYS A 284 -2.47 -29.63 -5.83
C LYS A 284 -2.35 -28.23 -6.43
N VAL A 285 -3.11 -27.26 -5.91
CA VAL A 285 -3.06 -25.87 -6.38
C VAL A 285 -1.72 -25.23 -6.04
N PHE A 286 -1.19 -25.48 -4.84
CA PHE A 286 0.15 -25.02 -4.46
C PHE A 286 1.24 -25.64 -5.32
N GLN A 287 1.21 -26.95 -5.54
CA GLN A 287 2.16 -27.64 -6.44
C GLN A 287 2.11 -27.07 -7.86
N MET A 288 0.91 -26.81 -8.39
CA MET A 288 0.75 -26.18 -9.71
C MET A 288 1.40 -24.80 -9.76
N ILE A 289 1.11 -23.92 -8.78
CA ILE A 289 1.66 -22.56 -8.73
C ILE A 289 3.18 -22.59 -8.57
N MET A 290 3.71 -23.45 -7.69
CA MET A 290 5.14 -23.52 -7.42
C MET A 290 5.92 -24.20 -8.55
N THR A 291 5.30 -25.15 -9.26
CA THR A 291 5.87 -25.71 -10.49
C THR A 291 5.95 -24.62 -11.56
N ASP A 292 4.90 -23.81 -11.74
CA ASP A 292 4.95 -22.65 -12.63
C ASP A 292 5.97 -21.58 -12.14
N TYR A 293 6.10 -21.35 -10.84
CA TYR A 293 7.05 -20.41 -10.22
C TYR A 293 8.50 -20.81 -10.49
N ILE A 294 8.85 -22.10 -10.36
CA ILE A 294 10.25 -22.53 -10.34
C ILE A 294 10.70 -23.24 -11.62
N THR A 295 9.88 -24.10 -12.23
CA THR A 295 10.35 -24.93 -13.37
C THR A 295 10.25 -24.25 -14.73
N SER A 296 9.56 -23.11 -14.84
CA SER A 296 9.21 -22.56 -16.14
C SER A 296 9.55 -21.08 -16.38
N ASN A 297 10.27 -20.41 -15.46
CA ASN A 297 10.52 -18.96 -15.55
C ASN A 297 9.23 -18.13 -15.76
N ARG A 298 8.05 -18.70 -15.45
CA ARG A 298 6.72 -18.15 -15.76
C ARG A 298 6.22 -17.15 -14.74
N LEU A 299 7.03 -16.74 -13.76
CA LEU A 299 6.71 -15.66 -12.81
C LEU A 299 7.84 -14.61 -12.73
N ASN A 300 8.74 -14.59 -13.72
CA ASN A 300 9.87 -13.65 -13.81
C ASN A 300 9.45 -12.25 -14.30
N THR A 301 8.20 -12.08 -14.74
CA THR A 301 7.67 -10.79 -15.16
C THR A 301 6.33 -10.53 -14.51
N CYS A 302 6.01 -9.25 -14.37
CA CYS A 302 4.71 -8.78 -13.93
C CYS A 302 3.56 -9.43 -14.74
N ALA A 303 3.64 -9.45 -16.08
CA ALA A 303 2.58 -10.01 -16.94
C ALA A 303 2.31 -11.50 -16.70
N ASN A 304 3.39 -12.23 -16.41
CA ASN A 304 3.39 -13.64 -16.06
C ASN A 304 2.66 -13.90 -14.73
N ILE A 305 2.85 -13.00 -13.75
CA ILE A 305 2.11 -13.01 -12.47
C ILE A 305 0.60 -12.81 -12.70
N ASP A 306 0.21 -11.79 -13.46
CA ASP A 306 -1.22 -11.54 -13.79
C ASP A 306 -1.85 -12.72 -14.55
N ALA A 307 -1.13 -13.33 -15.48
CA ALA A 307 -1.59 -14.51 -16.20
C ALA A 307 -1.79 -15.73 -15.28
N CYS A 308 -0.91 -15.92 -14.30
CA CYS A 308 -1.06 -16.98 -13.29
C CYS A 308 -2.32 -16.75 -12.42
N ILE A 309 -2.50 -15.54 -11.91
CA ILE A 309 -3.68 -15.19 -11.11
C ILE A 309 -4.97 -15.29 -11.93
N THR A 310 -4.94 -14.91 -13.21
CA THR A 310 -6.06 -15.07 -14.12
C THR A 310 -6.42 -16.53 -14.34
N ARG A 311 -5.42 -17.42 -14.51
CA ARG A 311 -5.66 -18.88 -14.57
C ARG A 311 -6.29 -19.41 -13.29
N LEU A 312 -5.84 -18.96 -12.12
CA LEU A 312 -6.43 -19.30 -10.82
C LEU A 312 -7.88 -18.81 -10.69
N LYS A 313 -8.20 -17.60 -11.17
CA LYS A 313 -9.58 -17.09 -11.23
C LYS A 313 -10.50 -17.98 -12.07
N ILE A 314 -9.96 -18.58 -13.15
CA ILE A 314 -10.72 -19.41 -14.11
C ILE A 314 -10.87 -20.86 -13.64
N SER A 315 -9.99 -21.37 -12.77
CA SER A 315 -9.87 -22.80 -12.49
C SER A 315 -11.06 -23.46 -11.76
N LYS A 316 -12.10 -22.71 -11.36
CA LYS A 316 -13.40 -23.16 -10.79
C LYS A 316 -13.36 -24.15 -9.60
N ASN A 317 -12.20 -24.59 -9.12
CA ASN A 317 -12.03 -25.52 -8.00
C ASN A 317 -12.07 -24.83 -6.62
N PHE A 318 -12.80 -23.73 -6.50
CA PHE A 318 -12.93 -22.99 -5.25
C PHE A 318 -13.82 -23.73 -4.27
N LYS A 319 -13.59 -23.52 -2.97
CA LYS A 319 -14.50 -24.02 -1.94
C LYS A 319 -15.91 -23.53 -2.20
N SER A 320 -16.86 -24.45 -2.22
CA SER A 320 -18.27 -24.19 -2.55
C SER A 320 -18.96 -23.11 -1.71
N VAL A 321 -18.45 -22.83 -0.50
CA VAL A 321 -19.03 -21.87 0.47
C VAL A 321 -18.59 -20.42 0.23
N LEU A 322 -17.63 -20.16 -0.65
CA LEU A 322 -17.05 -18.82 -0.82
C LEU A 322 -17.80 -17.99 -1.86
N GLU A 323 -18.20 -16.78 -1.46
CA GLU A 323 -18.74 -15.79 -2.38
C GLU A 323 -17.68 -15.31 -3.39
N LYS A 324 -18.09 -15.03 -4.62
CA LYS A 324 -17.23 -14.54 -5.72
C LYS A 324 -16.42 -13.29 -5.34
N ASN A 325 -17.01 -12.38 -4.55
CA ASN A 325 -16.33 -11.18 -4.07
C ASN A 325 -15.18 -11.51 -3.10
N THR A 326 -15.37 -12.47 -2.22
CA THR A 326 -14.34 -12.95 -1.28
C THR A 326 -13.21 -13.64 -2.02
N ILE A 327 -13.53 -14.47 -3.02
CA ILE A 327 -12.55 -15.12 -3.89
C ILE A 327 -11.69 -14.07 -4.60
N ASN A 328 -12.33 -13.09 -5.26
CA ASN A 328 -11.64 -12.02 -5.97
C ASN A 328 -10.74 -11.20 -5.03
N LYS A 329 -11.23 -10.90 -3.81
CA LYS A 329 -10.45 -10.17 -2.79
C LYS A 329 -9.19 -10.92 -2.37
N ILE A 330 -9.29 -12.22 -2.10
CA ILE A 330 -8.13 -13.02 -1.66
C ILE A 330 -7.14 -13.17 -2.83
N LEU A 331 -7.61 -13.41 -4.06
CA LEU A 331 -6.74 -13.52 -5.23
C LEU A 331 -6.04 -12.19 -5.57
N SER A 332 -6.72 -11.05 -5.45
CA SER A 332 -6.08 -9.74 -5.63
C SER A 332 -5.04 -9.45 -4.54
N LYS A 333 -5.27 -9.86 -3.29
CA LYS A 333 -4.25 -9.76 -2.24
C LYS A 333 -3.04 -10.65 -2.54
N LEU A 334 -3.28 -11.86 -3.04
CA LEU A 334 -2.22 -12.78 -3.42
C LEU A 334 -1.37 -12.19 -4.56
N GLU A 335 -2.02 -11.64 -5.59
CA GLU A 335 -1.36 -10.98 -6.72
C GLU A 335 -0.47 -9.82 -6.25
N ILE A 336 -0.96 -8.99 -5.33
CA ILE A 336 -0.14 -7.91 -4.74
C ILE A 336 1.07 -8.45 -3.96
N GLU A 337 0.93 -9.54 -3.20
CA GLU A 337 2.08 -10.12 -2.51
C GLU A 337 3.12 -10.65 -3.51
N LEU A 338 2.69 -11.35 -4.57
CA LEU A 338 3.60 -11.83 -5.61
C LEU A 338 4.33 -10.67 -6.31
N LEU A 339 3.61 -9.61 -6.67
CA LEU A 339 4.20 -8.41 -7.27
C LEU A 339 5.17 -7.69 -6.31
N LYS A 340 4.86 -7.66 -5.00
CA LYS A 340 5.74 -7.08 -3.98
C LYS A 340 7.07 -7.83 -3.89
N ASN A 341 7.04 -9.16 -3.90
CA ASN A 341 8.28 -9.96 -3.85
C ASN A 341 9.06 -9.85 -5.14
N TRP A 342 8.38 -9.88 -6.29
CA TRP A 342 9.03 -9.65 -7.58
C TRP A 342 9.71 -8.28 -7.63
N LEU A 343 9.06 -7.24 -7.09
CA LEU A 343 9.61 -5.89 -7.04
C LEU A 343 10.88 -5.83 -6.18
N TYR A 344 10.96 -6.56 -5.08
CA TYR A 344 12.14 -6.61 -4.21
C TYR A 344 13.43 -6.93 -4.98
N ASP A 345 13.36 -7.93 -5.87
CA ASP A 345 14.47 -8.36 -6.72
C ASP A 345 14.63 -7.53 -8.00
N ASN A 346 13.60 -6.76 -8.39
CA ASN A 346 13.51 -6.04 -9.67
C ASN A 346 13.18 -4.56 -9.47
N ASN A 347 13.81 -3.90 -8.49
CA ASN A 347 13.50 -2.51 -8.13
C ASN A 347 13.59 -1.57 -9.34
N ASP A 348 14.53 -1.78 -10.26
CA ASP A 348 14.69 -0.94 -11.46
C ASP A 348 13.52 -1.04 -12.46
N ASN A 349 12.69 -2.09 -12.38
CA ASN A 349 11.58 -2.37 -13.29
C ASN A 349 10.20 -2.11 -12.67
N TYR A 350 10.16 -1.27 -11.64
CA TYR A 350 8.96 -0.96 -10.86
C TYR A 350 7.77 -0.40 -11.67
N VAL A 351 8.04 0.18 -12.84
CA VAL A 351 7.04 0.66 -13.79
C VAL A 351 6.11 -0.47 -14.27
N ASP A 352 6.61 -1.71 -14.37
CA ASP A 352 5.80 -2.85 -14.79
C ASP A 352 4.73 -3.20 -13.75
N VAL A 353 5.04 -2.98 -12.46
CA VAL A 353 4.06 -3.12 -11.38
C VAL A 353 2.98 -2.03 -11.50
N LEU A 354 3.36 -0.80 -11.82
CA LEU A 354 2.40 0.29 -12.04
C LEU A 354 1.47 0.00 -13.22
N GLN A 355 1.99 -0.57 -14.32
CA GLN A 355 1.18 -1.00 -15.46
C GLN A 355 0.08 -2.00 -15.07
N ILE A 356 0.42 -2.97 -14.21
CA ILE A 356 -0.55 -3.96 -13.72
C ILE A 356 -1.56 -3.33 -12.74
N LEU A 357 -1.11 -2.44 -11.86
CA LEU A 357 -2.00 -1.71 -10.96
C LEU A 357 -3.02 -0.85 -11.72
N ASP A 358 -2.64 -0.34 -12.89
CA ASP A 358 -3.51 0.45 -13.78
C ASP A 358 -4.40 -0.41 -14.70
N ASN A 359 -4.21 -1.74 -14.72
CA ASN A 359 -5.01 -2.63 -15.55
C ASN A 359 -6.51 -2.57 -15.15
N SER A 360 -7.38 -2.34 -16.14
CA SER A 360 -8.82 -2.15 -15.91
C SER A 360 -9.55 -3.39 -15.40
N ASN A 361 -8.96 -4.57 -15.59
CA ASN A 361 -9.62 -5.85 -15.33
C ASN A 361 -9.48 -6.31 -13.88
N ASN A 362 -8.54 -5.76 -13.10
CA ASN A 362 -8.30 -6.12 -11.71
C ASN A 362 -8.29 -4.87 -10.81
N ASP A 363 -9.01 -4.91 -9.69
CA ASP A 363 -9.04 -3.83 -8.68
C ASP A 363 -7.80 -3.86 -7.74
N LEU A 364 -6.62 -4.13 -8.30
CA LEU A 364 -5.39 -4.33 -7.52
C LEU A 364 -4.97 -3.09 -6.73
N TRP A 365 -5.27 -1.91 -7.27
CA TRP A 365 -5.05 -0.63 -6.62
C TRP A 365 -5.66 -0.55 -5.20
N LYS A 366 -6.74 -1.29 -4.90
CA LYS A 366 -7.37 -1.30 -3.56
C LYS A 366 -6.46 -1.93 -2.50
N TYR A 367 -5.51 -2.76 -2.92
CA TYR A 367 -4.63 -3.53 -2.04
C TYR A 367 -3.17 -3.12 -2.18
N SER A 368 -2.85 -2.11 -3.00
CA SER A 368 -1.48 -1.71 -3.35
C SER A 368 -0.72 -0.99 -2.23
N ALA A 369 -1.30 -0.79 -1.05
CA ALA A 369 -0.67 -0.07 0.06
C ALA A 369 0.74 -0.58 0.41
N LYS A 370 0.95 -1.91 0.33
CA LYS A 370 2.27 -2.53 0.57
C LYS A 370 3.28 -2.20 -0.54
N ILE A 371 2.87 -2.24 -1.80
CA ILE A 371 3.72 -1.88 -2.95
C ILE A 371 4.03 -0.38 -2.92
N LEU A 372 3.06 0.46 -2.54
CA LEU A 372 3.25 1.90 -2.40
C LEU A 372 4.28 2.28 -1.33
N ALA A 373 4.50 1.44 -0.31
CA ALA A 373 5.58 1.63 0.66
C ALA A 373 6.98 1.35 0.05
N TYR A 374 7.08 0.48 -0.96
CA TYR A 374 8.33 0.29 -1.71
C TYR A 374 8.62 1.50 -2.59
N PHE A 375 7.62 2.05 -3.28
CA PHE A 375 7.80 3.28 -4.06
C PHE A 375 8.24 4.47 -3.21
N GLU A 376 7.79 4.57 -1.96
CA GLU A 376 8.23 5.62 -1.03
C GLU A 376 9.75 5.59 -0.81
N ARG A 377 10.32 4.40 -0.58
CA ARG A 377 11.77 4.22 -0.44
C ARG A 377 12.49 4.45 -1.77
N MET A 378 11.99 3.84 -2.84
CA MET A 378 12.64 3.87 -4.15
C MET A 378 12.68 5.27 -4.78
N LEU A 379 11.56 5.99 -4.73
CA LEU A 379 11.47 7.34 -5.27
C LEU A 379 12.05 8.39 -4.29
N GLY A 380 12.38 8.00 -3.06
CA GLY A 380 12.92 8.91 -2.05
C GLY A 380 11.96 10.06 -1.76
N PHE A 381 10.78 9.78 -1.21
CA PHE A 381 9.78 10.81 -0.91
C PHE A 381 10.27 11.90 0.05
N GLU A 382 11.34 11.63 0.79
CA GLU A 382 12.05 12.64 1.59
C GLU A 382 12.48 13.85 0.74
N ILE A 383 12.94 13.63 -0.49
CA ILE A 383 13.40 14.72 -1.38
C ILE A 383 12.25 15.69 -1.69
N ILE A 384 11.02 15.18 -1.81
CA ILE A 384 9.83 16.01 -2.03
C ILE A 384 9.59 16.93 -0.82
N ARG A 385 9.88 16.46 0.39
CA ARG A 385 9.77 17.26 1.62
C ARG A 385 10.86 18.33 1.66
N THR A 386 12.12 17.95 1.48
CA THR A 386 13.27 18.87 1.58
C THR A 386 13.26 19.94 0.50
N ASN A 387 12.76 19.61 -0.69
CA ASN A 387 12.72 20.54 -1.83
C ASN A 387 11.34 21.17 -2.02
N HIS A 388 10.47 21.11 -1.01
CA HIS A 388 9.15 21.75 -1.01
C HIS A 388 8.28 21.40 -2.24
N GLY A 389 8.31 20.14 -2.68
CA GLY A 389 7.58 19.67 -3.87
C GLY A 389 8.25 19.95 -5.22
N GLN A 390 9.31 20.76 -5.25
CA GLN A 390 10.05 21.13 -6.45
C GLN A 390 11.17 20.10 -6.71
N ILE A 391 10.87 19.11 -7.56
CA ILE A 391 11.83 18.05 -7.89
C ILE A 391 12.42 18.22 -9.29
N THR A 392 13.65 17.72 -9.45
CA THR A 392 14.23 17.41 -10.77
C THR A 392 13.67 16.07 -11.26
N VAL A 393 13.50 15.94 -12.57
CA VAL A 393 13.01 14.70 -13.19
C VAL A 393 14.21 13.92 -13.70
N ASP A 394 14.89 13.27 -12.78
CA ASP A 394 16.10 12.49 -13.01
C ASP A 394 16.05 11.14 -12.29
N GLY A 395 16.96 10.24 -12.66
CA GLY A 395 17.05 8.89 -12.10
C GLY A 395 15.71 8.13 -12.09
N PRO A 396 15.24 7.68 -10.92
CA PRO A 396 13.99 6.90 -10.83
C PRO A 396 12.76 7.72 -11.23
N TYR A 397 12.73 9.05 -11.02
CA TYR A 397 11.62 9.90 -11.46
C TYR A 397 11.53 10.04 -12.98
N ALA A 398 12.64 9.93 -13.70
CA ALA A 398 12.64 9.97 -15.17
C ALA A 398 11.90 8.76 -15.77
N GLN A 399 12.07 7.57 -15.18
CA GLN A 399 11.34 6.38 -15.60
C GLN A 399 9.83 6.52 -15.34
N LEU A 400 9.44 7.08 -14.19
CA LEU A 400 8.05 7.36 -13.87
C LEU A 400 7.42 8.37 -14.83
N GLU A 401 8.15 9.44 -15.17
CA GLU A 401 7.68 10.45 -16.13
C GLU A 401 7.45 9.83 -17.51
N GLN A 402 8.39 9.02 -18.00
CA GLN A 402 8.23 8.32 -19.27
C GLN A 402 6.99 7.41 -19.27
N TYR A 403 6.75 6.68 -18.19
CA TYR A 403 5.56 5.85 -18.04
C TYR A 403 4.27 6.69 -18.07
N LEU A 404 4.19 7.74 -17.24
CA LEU A 404 3.01 8.60 -17.16
C LEU A 404 2.73 9.31 -18.50
N ALA A 405 3.78 9.76 -19.19
CA ALA A 405 3.67 10.37 -20.52
C ALA A 405 3.15 9.39 -21.59
N ARG A 406 3.53 8.10 -21.53
CA ARG A 406 3.03 7.05 -22.45
C ARG A 406 1.57 6.70 -22.17
N VAL A 407 1.20 6.49 -20.90
CA VAL A 407 -0.18 6.15 -20.50
C VAL A 407 -1.16 7.25 -20.87
N ASN A 408 -0.70 8.51 -20.88
CA ASN A 408 -1.44 9.71 -21.23
C ASN A 408 -2.16 9.69 -22.60
N MET A 409 -1.68 8.88 -23.56
CA MET A 409 -2.34 8.70 -24.86
C MET A 409 -3.60 7.82 -24.78
N SER A 410 -3.77 7.07 -23.69
CA SER A 410 -4.93 6.24 -23.39
C SER A 410 -5.74 6.87 -22.24
N GLN A 411 -7.06 6.90 -22.31
CA GLN A 411 -7.93 7.64 -21.35
C GLN A 411 -7.95 7.09 -19.90
N ARG A 412 -6.94 6.31 -19.46
CA ARG A 412 -6.82 5.68 -18.13
C ARG A 412 -6.27 6.62 -17.03
N LYS A 413 -6.38 7.92 -17.29
CA LYS A 413 -5.57 9.05 -16.78
C LYS A 413 -5.65 9.40 -15.28
N THR A 414 -6.19 8.59 -14.38
CA THR A 414 -6.53 9.12 -13.03
C THR A 414 -6.13 8.26 -11.84
N LYS A 415 -5.96 6.94 -11.98
CA LYS A 415 -5.79 6.06 -10.81
C LYS A 415 -4.40 6.20 -10.21
N ILE A 416 -3.35 5.98 -11.00
CA ILE A 416 -1.96 6.01 -10.52
C ILE A 416 -1.57 7.40 -10.01
N GLU A 417 -1.93 8.47 -10.74
CA GLU A 417 -1.66 9.85 -10.30
C GLU A 417 -2.32 10.16 -8.95
N HIS A 418 -3.57 9.73 -8.73
CA HIS A 418 -4.25 9.88 -7.43
C HIS A 418 -3.59 9.06 -6.32
N LEU A 419 -3.24 7.80 -6.60
CA LEU A 419 -2.61 6.92 -5.62
C LEU A 419 -1.27 7.48 -5.17
N LEU A 420 -0.42 7.87 -6.11
CA LEU A 420 0.89 8.47 -5.82
C LEU A 420 0.71 9.79 -5.08
N SER A 421 -0.17 10.69 -5.54
CA SER A 421 -0.39 11.96 -4.85
C SER A 421 -0.87 11.78 -3.41
N ASN A 422 -1.80 10.86 -3.17
CA ASN A 422 -2.32 10.61 -1.83
C ASN A 422 -1.28 9.90 -0.93
N ARG A 423 -0.45 9.01 -1.49
CA ARG A 423 0.62 8.35 -0.74
C ARG A 423 1.71 9.34 -0.34
N ILE A 424 2.18 10.18 -1.26
CA ILE A 424 3.16 11.24 -0.97
C ILE A 424 2.60 12.19 0.08
N HIS A 425 1.35 12.65 -0.08
CA HIS A 425 0.71 13.51 0.92
C HIS A 425 0.62 12.85 2.30
N SER A 426 0.29 11.56 2.37
CA SER A 426 0.24 10.80 3.63
C SER A 426 1.63 10.68 4.28
N TYR A 427 2.67 10.48 3.48
CA TYR A 427 4.06 10.45 3.94
C TYR A 427 4.46 11.80 4.56
N LEU A 428 4.23 12.91 3.84
CA LEU A 428 4.53 14.26 4.32
C LEU A 428 3.83 14.59 5.64
N LYS A 429 2.62 14.05 5.86
CA LYS A 429 1.85 14.24 7.10
C LYS A 429 2.45 13.49 8.30
N GLN A 430 3.02 12.30 8.11
CA GLN A 430 3.55 11.48 9.20
C GLN A 430 4.77 12.12 9.88
N THR A 431 5.49 12.99 9.18
CA THR A 431 6.70 13.66 9.69
C THR A 431 6.43 14.92 10.51
N ILE A 432 5.16 15.28 10.76
CA ILE A 432 4.83 16.45 11.60
C ILE A 432 5.05 16.07 13.07
N GLY A 433 6.19 16.46 13.63
CA GLY A 433 6.36 16.57 15.08
C GLY A 433 5.44 17.68 15.62
N LYS A 434 5.09 17.63 16.92
CA LYS A 434 4.32 18.71 17.59
C LYS A 434 5.04 20.08 17.65
N GLU A 435 6.11 20.26 16.91
CA GLU A 435 6.82 21.54 16.78
C GLU A 435 5.99 22.56 16.01
N ASN A 436 6.29 23.85 16.25
CA ASN A 436 5.47 25.01 15.92
C ASN A 436 5.05 25.05 14.44
N ILE A 437 3.84 24.58 14.12
CA ILE A 437 3.24 24.62 12.77
C ILE A 437 3.33 26.02 12.14
N GLU A 438 3.27 27.07 12.96
CA GLU A 438 3.42 28.45 12.52
C GLU A 438 4.84 28.77 12.00
N ASN A 439 5.88 28.19 12.59
CA ASN A 439 7.25 28.35 12.09
C ASN A 439 7.42 27.64 10.73
N SER A 440 6.84 26.44 10.59
CA SER A 440 6.85 25.72 9.31
C SER A 440 6.11 26.48 8.21
N LEU A 441 4.93 27.02 8.52
CA LEU A 441 4.19 27.87 7.58
C LEU A 441 4.99 29.12 7.19
N ASN A 442 5.66 29.76 8.16
CA ASN A 442 6.45 30.96 7.88
C ASN A 442 7.68 30.66 7.01
N ASN A 443 8.40 29.57 7.30
CA ASN A 443 9.58 29.18 6.54
C ASN A 443 9.22 28.77 5.10
N ASP A 444 8.07 28.13 4.92
CA ASP A 444 7.68 27.52 3.65
C ASP A 444 6.76 28.43 2.79
N TYR A 445 6.35 29.60 3.29
CA TYR A 445 5.39 30.49 2.61
C TYR A 445 5.78 30.84 1.18
N LYS A 446 7.06 31.16 0.95
CA LYS A 446 7.55 31.51 -0.40
C LYS A 446 7.33 30.35 -1.38
N TYR A 447 7.61 29.12 -0.95
CA TYR A 447 7.40 27.94 -1.79
C TYR A 447 5.92 27.68 -2.05
N PHE A 448 5.03 28.01 -1.11
CA PHE A 448 3.58 27.95 -1.36
C PHE A 448 3.14 28.88 -2.48
N GLU A 449 3.63 30.12 -2.50
CA GLU A 449 3.36 31.07 -3.57
C GLU A 449 3.95 30.62 -4.91
N ASP A 450 5.23 30.25 -4.94
CA ASP A 450 5.94 29.81 -6.14
C ASP A 450 5.28 28.54 -6.74
N ASN A 451 4.92 27.57 -5.91
CA ASN A 451 4.32 26.30 -6.35
C ASN A 451 2.90 26.48 -6.92
N LEU A 452 2.12 27.45 -6.43
CA LEU A 452 0.82 27.78 -7.02
C LEU A 452 0.97 28.31 -8.45
N ILE A 453 1.95 29.19 -8.67
CA ILE A 453 2.25 29.78 -9.97
C ILE A 453 2.80 28.70 -10.92
N GLU A 454 3.76 27.89 -10.46
CA GLU A 454 4.35 26.82 -11.24
C GLU A 454 3.29 25.78 -11.65
N LEU A 455 2.44 25.35 -10.72
CA LEU A 455 1.38 24.41 -11.02
C LEU A 455 0.39 24.98 -12.06
N GLN A 456 0.02 26.25 -11.92
CA GLN A 456 -0.84 26.91 -12.92
C GLN A 456 -0.19 26.97 -14.30
N SER A 457 1.11 27.26 -14.38
CA SER A 457 1.88 27.25 -15.62
C SER A 457 1.90 25.87 -16.26
N LEU A 458 2.26 24.83 -15.49
CA LEU A 458 2.35 23.45 -15.97
C LEU A 458 1.00 22.90 -16.45
N LEU A 459 -0.10 23.25 -15.78
CA LEU A 459 -1.44 22.80 -16.18
C LEU A 459 -1.91 23.40 -17.52
N ASN A 460 -1.32 24.52 -17.95
CA ASN A 460 -1.63 25.17 -19.22
C ASN A 460 -0.77 24.66 -20.39
N GLN A 461 0.27 23.88 -20.12
CA GLN A 461 1.18 23.34 -21.15
C GLN A 461 0.65 22.03 -21.75
N GLN A 462 0.82 21.85 -23.07
CA GLN A 462 0.44 20.61 -23.76
C GLN A 462 1.35 19.41 -23.40
N GLN A 463 2.66 19.66 -23.25
CA GLN A 463 3.65 18.67 -22.80
C GLN A 463 4.13 19.04 -21.39
N ARG A 464 3.29 18.75 -20.39
CA ARG A 464 3.61 18.98 -18.98
C ARG A 464 4.34 17.78 -18.39
N SER A 465 5.23 18.02 -17.42
CA SER A 465 5.75 16.94 -16.58
C SER A 465 4.68 16.47 -15.60
N HIS A 466 4.32 15.19 -15.68
CA HIS A 466 3.33 14.57 -14.82
C HIS A 466 3.82 14.38 -13.40
N VAL A 467 5.08 13.96 -13.24
CA VAL A 467 5.66 13.73 -11.93
C VAL A 467 5.74 15.04 -11.15
N LYS A 468 6.20 16.13 -11.80
CA LYS A 468 6.21 17.46 -11.17
C LYS A 468 4.82 17.89 -10.69
N VAL A 469 3.79 17.67 -11.51
CA VAL A 469 2.40 17.98 -11.13
C VAL A 469 1.97 17.17 -9.91
N ILE A 470 2.27 15.86 -9.85
CA ILE A 470 1.96 15.00 -8.70
C ILE A 470 2.65 15.51 -7.42
N CYS A 471 3.95 15.82 -7.50
CA CYS A 471 4.74 16.30 -6.36
C CYS A 471 4.24 17.66 -5.86
N LEU A 472 4.04 18.63 -6.75
CA LEU A 472 3.51 19.96 -6.41
C LEU A 472 2.13 19.87 -5.76
N ILE A 473 1.20 19.08 -6.34
CA ILE A 473 -0.14 18.90 -5.75
C ILE A 473 -0.05 18.29 -4.36
N SER A 474 0.83 17.30 -4.16
CA SER A 474 0.94 16.59 -2.88
C SER A 474 1.52 17.49 -1.79
N TRP A 475 2.51 18.31 -2.14
CA TRP A 475 3.09 19.29 -1.23
C TRP A 475 2.14 20.45 -0.93
N LEU A 476 1.42 20.98 -1.94
CA LEU A 476 0.40 22.02 -1.74
C LEU A 476 -0.75 21.52 -0.85
N LYS A 477 -1.19 20.26 -1.00
CA LYS A 477 -2.16 19.64 -0.06
C LYS A 477 -1.63 19.63 1.36
N TYR A 478 -0.37 19.23 1.54
CA TYR A 478 0.29 19.21 2.84
C TYR A 478 0.35 20.61 3.48
N TYR A 479 0.82 21.62 2.75
CA TYR A 479 0.89 23.00 3.25
C TYR A 479 -0.50 23.59 3.56
N ALA A 480 -1.48 23.36 2.68
CA ALA A 480 -2.85 23.80 2.88
C ALA A 480 -3.52 23.14 4.10
N GLU A 481 -3.19 21.88 4.38
CA GLU A 481 -3.66 21.16 5.57
C GLU A 481 -3.05 21.77 6.86
N MET A 482 -1.74 22.07 6.87
CA MET A 482 -1.10 22.77 7.99
C MET A 482 -1.74 24.14 8.25
N TYR A 483 -1.98 24.92 7.18
CA TYR A 483 -2.66 26.20 7.28
C TYR A 483 -4.09 26.05 7.83
N SER A 484 -4.83 25.04 7.37
CA SER A 484 -6.17 24.73 7.88
C SER A 484 -6.16 24.40 9.37
N PHE A 485 -5.17 23.65 9.84
CA PHE A 485 -5.00 23.32 11.25
C PHE A 485 -4.63 24.55 12.09
N ALA A 486 -3.70 25.40 11.60
CA ALA A 486 -3.31 26.62 12.27
C ALA A 486 -4.48 27.62 12.37
N LEU A 487 -5.25 27.79 11.29
CA LEU A 487 -6.49 28.56 11.29
C LEU A 487 -7.51 28.11 12.33
N ILE A 488 -7.41 26.88 12.84
CA ILE A 488 -8.29 26.34 13.88
C ILE A 488 -7.68 26.57 15.26
N MET A 489 -6.45 26.09 15.46
CA MET A 489 -5.83 25.97 16.78
C MET A 489 -5.30 27.28 17.33
N THR A 490 -4.82 28.18 16.48
CA THR A 490 -4.27 29.45 16.93
C THR A 490 -5.30 30.56 16.69
N GLN A 491 -5.56 31.36 17.74
CA GLN A 491 -6.21 32.67 17.58
C GLN A 491 -5.24 33.71 16.99
N SER A 492 -4.10 33.25 16.46
CA SER A 492 -2.93 34.07 16.28
C SER A 492 -3.09 35.02 15.10
N GLN A 493 -2.64 36.25 15.31
CA GLN A 493 -2.59 37.30 14.31
C GLN A 493 -1.21 37.33 13.60
N HIS A 494 -0.53 36.18 13.49
CA HIS A 494 0.81 36.12 12.92
C HIS A 494 0.84 36.59 11.47
N ASP A 495 1.91 37.28 11.09
CA ASP A 495 2.03 37.93 9.78
C ASP A 495 1.95 36.95 8.61
N VAL A 496 2.46 35.71 8.77
CA VAL A 496 2.34 34.66 7.76
C VAL A 496 0.88 34.32 7.44
N MET A 497 -0.02 34.30 8.44
CA MET A 497 -1.44 34.02 8.21
C MET A 497 -2.10 35.11 7.38
N ARG A 498 -1.70 36.38 7.59
CA ARG A 498 -2.17 37.53 6.79
C ARG A 498 -1.61 37.50 5.37
N GLN A 499 -0.37 37.05 5.19
CA GLN A 499 0.24 36.88 3.87
C GLN A 499 -0.50 35.80 3.07
N ILE A 500 -0.75 34.63 3.67
CA ILE A 500 -1.55 33.57 3.06
C ILE A 500 -2.97 34.06 2.75
N ASP A 501 -3.61 34.80 3.68
CA ASP A 501 -4.96 35.36 3.45
C ASP A 501 -4.99 36.30 2.24
N ARG A 502 -4.02 37.20 2.11
CA ARG A 502 -3.88 38.11 0.96
C ARG A 502 -3.62 37.36 -0.35
N LEU A 503 -2.74 36.38 -0.33
CA LEU A 503 -2.42 35.57 -1.52
C LEU A 503 -3.67 34.83 -2.02
N LEU A 504 -4.39 34.17 -1.11
CA LEU A 504 -5.64 33.49 -1.45
C LEU A 504 -6.72 34.48 -1.89
N LEU A 505 -6.86 35.64 -1.26
CA LEU A 505 -7.84 36.65 -1.66
C LEU A 505 -7.61 37.15 -3.10
N ASN A 506 -6.36 37.45 -3.45
CA ASN A 506 -6.01 38.09 -4.71
C ASN A 506 -5.86 37.11 -5.88
N ASN A 507 -5.68 35.81 -5.61
CA ASN A 507 -5.49 34.80 -6.63
C ASN A 507 -6.81 34.14 -7.03
N GLU A 508 -7.28 34.45 -8.24
CA GLU A 508 -8.51 33.92 -8.86
C GLU A 508 -8.28 32.70 -9.77
N SER A 509 -7.06 32.13 -9.77
CA SER A 509 -6.78 30.95 -10.60
C SER A 509 -7.61 29.73 -10.17
N LYS A 510 -7.91 28.86 -11.13
CA LYS A 510 -8.60 27.58 -10.86
C LYS A 510 -7.86 26.70 -9.85
N VAL A 511 -6.53 26.77 -9.84
CA VAL A 511 -5.67 26.08 -8.87
C VAL A 511 -5.92 26.64 -7.47
N CYS A 512 -5.88 27.97 -7.31
CA CYS A 512 -6.17 28.62 -6.04
C CYS A 512 -7.60 28.32 -5.55
N SER A 513 -8.60 28.37 -6.44
CA SER A 513 -9.98 27.96 -6.12
C SER A 513 -10.06 26.52 -5.59
N SER A 514 -9.29 25.60 -6.17
CA SER A 514 -9.23 24.21 -5.70
C SER A 514 -8.57 24.09 -4.33
N VAL A 515 -7.51 24.86 -4.07
CA VAL A 515 -6.84 24.92 -2.76
C VAL A 515 -7.76 25.50 -1.68
N LYS A 516 -8.51 26.57 -1.99
CA LYS A 516 -9.53 27.16 -1.11
C LYS A 516 -10.58 26.12 -0.69
N ILE A 517 -11.10 25.35 -1.64
CA ILE A 517 -12.08 24.28 -1.36
C ILE A 517 -11.45 23.18 -0.50
N PHE A 518 -10.20 22.80 -0.80
CA PHE A 518 -9.48 21.81 0.00
C PHE A 518 -9.31 22.28 1.46
N ILE A 519 -8.92 23.55 1.68
CA ILE A 519 -8.79 24.15 3.02
C ILE A 519 -10.12 24.04 3.78
N ILE A 520 -11.23 24.48 3.17
CA ILE A 520 -12.56 24.39 3.80
C ILE A 520 -12.89 22.95 4.18
N LYS A 521 -12.63 22.00 3.27
CA LYS A 521 -12.86 20.57 3.52
C LYS A 521 -12.03 20.05 4.70
N GLN A 522 -10.76 20.45 4.80
CA GLN A 522 -9.91 20.06 5.92
C GLN A 522 -10.38 20.68 7.24
N MET A 523 -10.86 21.93 7.22
CA MET A 523 -11.38 22.57 8.43
C MET A 523 -12.64 21.86 8.97
N ILE A 524 -13.56 21.50 8.08
CA ILE A 524 -14.74 20.67 8.40
C ILE A 524 -14.31 19.34 9.01
N TYR A 525 -13.33 18.68 8.38
CA TYR A 525 -12.82 17.39 8.81
C TYR A 525 -12.15 17.46 10.20
N PHE A 526 -11.31 18.46 10.45
CA PHE A 526 -10.62 18.62 11.73
C PHE A 526 -11.55 18.93 12.89
N HIS A 527 -12.62 19.67 12.65
CA HIS A 527 -13.62 19.98 13.67
C HIS A 527 -14.71 18.90 13.81
N ASN A 528 -14.85 18.01 12.83
CA ASN A 528 -16.00 17.10 12.72
C ASN A 528 -17.34 17.83 12.82
N ILE A 529 -17.43 19.00 12.18
CA ILE A 529 -18.62 19.87 12.17
C ILE A 529 -19.17 20.03 10.75
N SER A 530 -20.42 20.43 10.64
CA SER A 530 -21.04 20.85 9.39
C SER A 530 -20.46 22.17 8.86
N LEU A 531 -20.70 22.44 7.57
CA LEU A 531 -20.32 23.74 6.97
C LEU A 531 -21.02 24.93 7.66
N GLU A 532 -22.25 24.76 8.15
CA GLU A 532 -22.98 25.84 8.84
C GLU A 532 -22.39 26.14 10.22
N GLU A 533 -22.00 25.12 10.98
CA GLU A 533 -21.29 25.29 12.25
C GLU A 533 -19.90 25.91 12.03
N LEU A 534 -19.21 25.56 10.94
CA LEU A 534 -17.95 26.20 10.57
C LEU A 534 -18.15 27.70 10.28
N LYS A 535 -19.23 28.08 9.60
CA LYS A 535 -19.58 29.49 9.36
C LYS A 535 -19.76 30.27 10.64
N GLN A 536 -20.43 29.68 11.63
CA GLN A 536 -20.60 30.30 12.95
C GLN A 536 -19.27 30.42 13.70
N THR A 537 -18.41 29.39 13.62
CA THR A 537 -17.10 29.39 14.29
C THR A 537 -16.16 30.45 13.71
N LEU A 538 -16.25 30.68 12.40
CA LEU A 538 -15.41 31.63 11.68
C LEU A 538 -16.03 33.04 11.54
N SER A 539 -17.30 33.24 11.92
CA SER A 539 -17.99 34.54 11.78
C SER A 539 -17.27 35.67 12.52
N ASN A 540 -16.60 35.32 13.62
CA ASN A 540 -15.89 36.25 14.49
C ASN A 540 -14.40 36.37 14.12
N ARG A 541 -13.90 35.58 13.16
CA ARG A 541 -12.50 35.62 12.70
C ARG A 541 -12.35 36.53 11.48
N ASN A 542 -11.30 37.34 11.46
CA ASN A 542 -11.03 38.29 10.37
C ASN A 542 -10.22 37.65 9.22
N ILE A 543 -10.80 36.69 8.50
CA ILE A 543 -10.16 36.03 7.33
C ILE A 543 -10.83 36.53 6.05
N ALA A 544 -10.11 37.33 5.26
CA ALA A 544 -10.69 38.08 4.14
C ALA A 544 -11.14 37.20 2.98
N TRP A 545 -10.37 36.19 2.57
CA TRP A 545 -10.76 35.33 1.44
C TRP A 545 -11.92 34.40 1.76
N ILE A 546 -12.06 34.01 3.03
CA ILE A 546 -13.14 33.14 3.52
C ILE A 546 -14.45 33.95 3.67
N LYS A 547 -14.37 35.22 4.06
CA LYS A 547 -15.54 36.08 4.31
C LYS A 547 -16.57 36.06 3.19
N PRO A 548 -16.26 36.23 1.89
CA PRO A 548 -17.26 36.12 0.81
C PRO A 548 -17.99 34.78 0.75
N ILE A 549 -17.36 33.70 1.24
CA ILE A 549 -17.91 32.34 1.29
C ILE A 549 -18.86 32.19 2.49
N LEU A 550 -18.53 32.78 3.63
CA LEU A 550 -19.34 32.73 4.85
C LEU A 550 -20.45 33.79 4.87
N LEU A 551 -20.15 34.99 4.37
CA LEU A 551 -21.02 36.16 4.18
C LEU A 551 -21.72 36.10 2.83
N GLN A 552 -21.93 34.92 2.24
CA GLN A 552 -23.15 34.74 1.45
C GLN A 552 -24.30 34.94 2.42
N GLN A 553 -24.60 36.22 2.65
CA GLN A 553 -25.84 36.73 3.19
C GLN A 553 -26.91 35.94 2.47
N SER A 554 -27.55 35.07 3.24
CA SER A 554 -28.99 35.01 3.23
C SER A 554 -29.57 36.23 2.51
N ASP A 555 -30.12 36.01 1.32
CA ASP A 555 -31.39 36.67 1.01
C ASP A 555 -32.32 36.23 2.16
N ILE A 556 -32.29 36.99 3.26
CA ILE A 556 -32.97 36.72 4.54
C ILE A 556 -34.49 36.56 4.29
N HIS A 557 -34.99 37.09 3.19
CA HIS A 557 -36.39 36.92 2.78
C HIS A 557 -36.74 35.56 2.12
N GLU A 558 -35.77 34.73 1.70
CA GLU A 558 -36.08 33.35 1.24
C GLU A 558 -35.87 32.28 2.33
N LYS A 559 -34.92 32.47 3.26
CA LYS A 559 -34.62 31.47 4.31
C LYS A 559 -35.68 31.40 5.41
N GLU A 560 -36.39 32.49 5.71
CA GLU A 560 -37.46 32.47 6.73
C GLU A 560 -38.71 31.70 6.29
N ARG A 561 -38.84 31.31 5.01
CA ARG A 561 -40.00 30.56 4.54
C ARG A 561 -39.79 29.07 4.34
N ASN A 562 -38.57 28.54 4.22
CA ASN A 562 -38.38 27.12 3.85
C ASN A 562 -36.98 26.56 4.24
N ASN A 563 -36.93 25.52 5.07
CA ASN A 563 -35.73 24.81 5.58
C ASN A 563 -34.99 23.96 4.51
N PHE A 564 -34.82 24.43 3.27
CA PHE A 564 -34.26 23.61 2.18
C PHE A 564 -32.91 24.13 1.65
N ILE A 565 -32.02 23.22 1.26
CA ILE A 565 -30.72 23.51 0.65
C ILE A 565 -30.89 23.54 -0.88
N LEU A 566 -30.74 24.72 -1.48
CA LEU A 566 -30.80 24.88 -2.93
C LEU A 566 -29.42 24.81 -3.55
N PRO A 567 -29.30 24.34 -4.80
CA PRO A 567 -28.09 24.45 -5.59
C PRO A 567 -27.52 25.89 -5.60
N THR A 568 -26.35 26.04 -4.98
CA THR A 568 -25.58 27.30 -4.95
C THR A 568 -24.70 27.42 -6.18
N THR A 569 -24.45 28.66 -6.59
CA THR A 569 -23.56 28.98 -7.71
C THR A 569 -22.13 28.60 -7.37
N LEU A 570 -21.36 28.13 -8.36
CA LEU A 570 -19.91 28.09 -8.23
C LEU A 570 -19.39 29.53 -8.05
N PHE A 571 -18.31 29.72 -7.29
CA PHE A 571 -17.78 31.05 -6.94
C PHE A 571 -17.57 31.95 -8.17
N GLU A 572 -17.11 31.35 -9.26
CA GLU A 572 -16.82 32.00 -10.54
C GLU A 572 -18.08 32.44 -11.31
N CYS A 573 -19.29 32.02 -10.91
CA CYS A 573 -20.54 32.25 -11.65
C CYS A 573 -21.53 33.21 -10.96
N LYS A 574 -21.09 33.92 -9.91
CA LYS A 574 -21.98 34.73 -9.07
C LYS A 574 -22.63 35.88 -9.84
N ASN A 575 -21.85 36.57 -10.67
CA ASN A 575 -22.29 37.74 -11.42
C ASN A 575 -23.33 37.36 -12.48
N GLU A 576 -23.08 36.25 -13.18
CA GLU A 576 -23.96 35.66 -14.19
C GLU A 576 -25.30 35.28 -13.57
N CYS A 577 -25.31 34.65 -12.40
CA CYS A 577 -26.56 34.30 -11.72
C CYS A 577 -27.36 35.52 -11.24
N ILE A 578 -26.70 36.57 -10.75
CA ILE A 578 -27.38 37.83 -10.39
C ILE A 578 -28.02 38.44 -11.64
N HIS A 579 -27.27 38.49 -12.75
CA HIS A 579 -27.75 39.03 -14.02
C HIS A 579 -28.97 38.27 -14.54
N ILE A 580 -28.92 36.93 -14.56
CA ILE A 580 -30.03 36.09 -15.03
C ILE A 580 -31.26 36.24 -14.12
N ASN A 581 -31.08 36.24 -12.79
CA ASN A 581 -32.17 36.45 -11.84
C ASN A 581 -32.88 37.80 -12.06
N GLN A 582 -32.14 38.88 -12.31
CA GLN A 582 -32.71 40.19 -12.57
C GLN A 582 -33.52 40.21 -13.87
N LEU A 583 -32.98 39.59 -14.92
CA LEU A 583 -33.61 39.52 -16.24
C LEU A 583 -34.95 38.76 -16.19
N PHE A 584 -35.00 37.60 -15.53
CA PHE A 584 -36.26 36.85 -15.35
C PHE A 584 -37.26 37.53 -14.40
N LYS A 585 -36.81 38.30 -13.40
CA LYS A 585 -37.71 39.08 -12.52
C LYS A 585 -38.36 40.28 -13.22
N GLN A 586 -37.70 40.85 -14.23
CA GLN A 586 -38.13 42.07 -14.93
C GLN A 586 -38.51 41.80 -16.39
N LEU A 587 -38.87 40.56 -16.72
CA LEU A 587 -39.06 40.11 -18.08
C LEU A 587 -40.26 40.83 -18.74
N LYS A 588 -39.96 41.83 -19.58
CA LYS A 588 -40.93 42.60 -20.38
C LYS A 588 -40.75 42.42 -21.89
N ASP A 589 -39.55 41.98 -22.31
CA ASP A 589 -39.17 41.84 -23.72
C ASP A 589 -38.49 40.49 -23.95
N ILE A 590 -39.07 39.68 -24.84
CA ILE A 590 -38.60 38.34 -25.20
C ILE A 590 -37.27 38.41 -25.96
N ASN A 591 -36.99 39.49 -26.69
CA ASN A 591 -35.75 39.66 -27.44
C ASN A 591 -34.51 39.68 -26.53
N GLN A 592 -34.66 40.19 -25.30
CA GLN A 592 -33.58 40.19 -24.30
C GLN A 592 -33.24 38.76 -23.86
N LEU A 593 -34.24 37.91 -23.73
CA LEU A 593 -34.09 36.51 -23.36
C LEU A 593 -33.46 35.70 -24.50
N GLU A 594 -33.86 35.94 -25.76
CA GLU A 594 -33.22 35.32 -26.93
C GLU A 594 -31.74 35.69 -27.04
N ASN A 595 -31.40 36.95 -26.81
CA ASN A 595 -30.01 37.43 -26.81
C ASN A 595 -29.19 36.79 -25.68
N LEU A 596 -29.77 36.61 -24.50
CA LEU A 596 -29.12 35.89 -23.40
C LEU A 596 -28.86 34.43 -23.77
N ILE A 597 -29.84 33.75 -24.36
CA ILE A 597 -29.70 32.36 -24.81
C ILE A 597 -28.57 32.25 -25.83
N ARG A 598 -28.48 33.15 -26.82
CA ARG A 598 -27.36 33.17 -27.78
C ARG A 598 -25.99 33.29 -27.11
N LYS A 599 -25.87 34.15 -26.09
CA LYS A 599 -24.62 34.31 -25.33
C LYS A 599 -24.22 33.05 -24.56
N CYS A 600 -25.19 32.23 -24.15
CA CYS A 600 -24.91 30.97 -23.46
C CYS A 600 -24.17 29.97 -24.36
N GLN A 601 -24.17 30.14 -25.70
CA GLN A 601 -23.49 29.22 -26.61
C GLN A 601 -21.97 29.19 -26.41
N THR A 602 -21.38 30.33 -26.05
CA THR A 602 -19.93 30.49 -25.94
C THR A 602 -19.43 30.66 -24.51
N ASP A 603 -20.33 30.94 -23.57
CA ASP A 603 -20.01 31.13 -22.15
C ASP A 603 -20.60 30.01 -21.29
N LYS A 604 -19.71 29.13 -20.79
CA LYS A 604 -20.06 28.03 -19.89
C LYS A 604 -20.69 28.53 -18.57
N ASN A 605 -20.15 29.60 -17.99
CA ASN A 605 -20.59 30.09 -16.69
C ASN A 605 -21.99 30.69 -16.79
N LEU A 606 -22.26 31.39 -17.89
CA LEU A 606 -23.59 31.90 -18.21
C LEU A 606 -24.58 30.76 -18.48
N ALA A 607 -24.19 29.76 -19.29
CA ALA A 607 -25.01 28.59 -19.58
C ALA A 607 -25.39 27.81 -18.32
N TYR A 608 -24.42 27.55 -17.44
CA TYR A 608 -24.66 26.87 -16.16
C TYR A 608 -25.62 27.68 -15.27
N SER A 609 -25.38 28.99 -15.17
CA SER A 609 -26.23 29.91 -14.40
C SER A 609 -27.67 29.96 -14.94
N PHE A 610 -27.83 29.84 -16.26
CA PHE A 610 -29.13 29.77 -16.91
C PHE A 610 -29.91 28.51 -16.52
N TYR A 611 -29.28 27.33 -16.59
CA TYR A 611 -29.90 26.09 -16.11
C TYR A 611 -30.21 26.12 -14.61
N LEU A 612 -29.31 26.68 -13.81
CA LEU A 612 -29.48 26.79 -12.35
C LEU A 612 -30.74 27.59 -11.99
N TRP A 613 -31.07 28.62 -12.77
CA TRP A 613 -32.31 29.39 -12.60
C TRP A 613 -33.55 28.49 -12.76
N PHE A 614 -33.61 27.66 -13.80
CA PHE A 614 -34.73 26.74 -14.02
C PHE A 614 -34.84 25.68 -12.92
N ILE A 615 -33.71 25.17 -12.40
CA ILE A 615 -33.69 24.25 -11.25
C ILE A 615 -34.23 24.94 -9.99
N ARG A 616 -33.93 26.22 -9.78
CA ARG A 616 -34.50 26.99 -8.66
C ARG A 616 -35.98 27.25 -8.85
N TYR A 617 -36.43 27.53 -10.07
CA TYR A 617 -37.84 27.70 -10.39
C TYR A 617 -38.63 26.39 -10.18
N TYR A 618 -38.03 25.26 -10.55
CA TYR A 618 -38.58 23.90 -10.41
C TYR A 618 -39.06 23.57 -8.99
N ARG A 619 -38.38 24.09 -7.96
CA ARG A 619 -38.69 23.85 -6.54
C ARG A 619 -40.15 24.15 -6.16
N ARG A 620 -40.84 25.02 -6.92
CA ARG A 620 -42.23 25.42 -6.65
C ARG A 620 -43.21 24.25 -6.57
N PHE A 621 -42.95 23.18 -7.32
CA PHE A 621 -43.80 21.98 -7.34
C PHE A 621 -43.74 21.18 -6.03
N TYR A 622 -42.70 21.43 -5.23
CA TYR A 622 -42.55 20.88 -3.90
C TYR A 622 -43.06 21.83 -2.81
N THR A 623 -42.71 23.12 -2.89
CA THR A 623 -42.94 24.08 -1.80
C THR A 623 -44.38 24.58 -1.68
N ILE A 624 -45.18 24.51 -2.74
CA ILE A 624 -46.56 24.96 -2.74
C ILE A 624 -47.46 23.74 -3.03
N LYS A 625 -48.40 23.45 -2.12
CA LYS A 625 -49.34 22.34 -2.29
C LYS A 625 -50.25 22.61 -3.50
N ASN A 626 -50.40 21.61 -4.38
CA ASN A 626 -51.24 21.65 -5.58
C ASN A 626 -50.88 22.75 -6.60
N VAL A 627 -49.58 23.04 -6.81
CA VAL A 627 -49.15 23.92 -7.92
C VAL A 627 -49.51 23.31 -9.26
N SER A 628 -50.33 24.04 -10.03
CA SER A 628 -50.52 23.79 -11.44
C SER A 628 -49.33 24.30 -12.25
N MET A 629 -49.06 23.65 -13.39
CA MET A 629 -48.09 24.17 -14.36
C MET A 629 -48.47 25.58 -14.81
N ASP A 630 -47.47 26.44 -14.95
CA ASP A 630 -47.63 27.76 -15.55
C ASP A 630 -47.72 27.60 -17.07
N ILE A 631 -48.95 27.44 -17.57
CA ILE A 631 -49.22 27.13 -18.98
C ILE A 631 -48.66 28.23 -19.90
N SER A 632 -48.77 29.50 -19.50
CA SER A 632 -48.20 30.62 -20.25
C SER A 632 -46.68 30.55 -20.36
N PHE A 633 -45.99 30.24 -19.27
CA PHE A 633 -44.53 30.14 -19.26
C PHE A 633 -44.04 28.90 -20.02
N VAL A 634 -44.78 27.78 -19.94
CA VAL A 634 -44.49 26.58 -20.74
C VAL A 634 -44.66 26.89 -22.23
N GLN A 635 -45.75 27.55 -22.64
CA GLN A 635 -45.97 27.94 -24.03
C GLN A 635 -44.91 28.91 -24.56
N LEU A 636 -44.40 29.83 -23.73
CA LEU A 636 -43.26 30.69 -24.09
C LEU A 636 -42.02 29.86 -24.45
N ILE A 637 -41.70 28.84 -23.64
CA ILE A 637 -40.55 27.96 -23.85
C ILE A 637 -40.76 27.05 -25.07
N GLU A 638 -41.96 26.46 -25.22
CA GLU A 638 -42.28 25.51 -26.28
C GLU A 638 -42.49 26.14 -27.65
N ASN A 639 -43.11 27.32 -27.72
CA ASN A 639 -43.52 27.89 -29.01
C ASN A 639 -42.62 29.03 -29.47
N GLN A 640 -42.14 29.87 -28.54
CA GLN A 640 -41.41 31.10 -28.91
C GLN A 640 -39.89 30.91 -28.80
N LEU A 641 -39.41 30.20 -27.79
CA LEU A 641 -37.97 30.05 -27.53
C LEU A 641 -37.38 28.72 -28.02
N GLN A 642 -38.20 27.76 -28.46
CA GLN A 642 -37.78 26.41 -28.83
C GLN A 642 -36.61 26.40 -29.82
N HIS A 643 -36.72 27.14 -30.93
CA HIS A 643 -35.68 27.17 -31.96
C HIS A 643 -34.34 27.71 -31.40
N GLN A 644 -34.40 28.76 -30.58
CA GLN A 644 -33.21 29.39 -30.01
C GLN A 644 -32.57 28.52 -28.90
N LEU A 645 -33.39 27.82 -28.12
CA LEU A 645 -32.92 26.87 -27.11
C LEU A 645 -32.30 25.62 -27.74
N ILE A 646 -32.91 25.02 -28.76
CA ILE A 646 -32.37 23.85 -29.45
C ILE A 646 -31.04 24.19 -30.15
N SER A 647 -30.96 25.34 -30.82
CA SER A 647 -29.71 25.74 -31.49
C SER A 647 -28.56 25.99 -30.50
N THR A 648 -28.84 26.47 -29.30
CA THR A 648 -27.83 26.77 -28.27
C THR A 648 -27.48 25.54 -27.44
N PHE A 649 -28.48 24.83 -26.94
CA PHE A 649 -28.37 23.80 -25.92
C PHE A 649 -28.56 22.37 -26.43
N GLU A 650 -28.82 22.20 -27.74
CA GLU A 650 -29.28 20.94 -28.34
C GLU A 650 -30.63 20.45 -27.79
N VAL A 651 -31.15 19.38 -28.40
CA VAL A 651 -32.44 18.79 -28.02
C VAL A 651 -32.44 18.37 -26.56
N ILE A 652 -31.34 17.78 -26.06
CA ILE A 652 -31.25 17.34 -24.66
C ILE A 652 -31.32 18.49 -23.65
N GLY A 653 -30.67 19.62 -23.93
CA GLY A 653 -30.70 20.78 -23.04
C GLY A 653 -32.04 21.52 -23.08
N TYR A 654 -32.65 21.62 -24.26
CA TYR A 654 -34.03 22.11 -24.41
C TYR A 654 -35.03 21.25 -23.63
N GLN A 655 -34.98 19.92 -23.82
CA GLN A 655 -35.86 18.99 -23.11
C GLN A 655 -35.65 19.06 -21.60
N PHE A 656 -34.41 19.19 -21.13
CA PHE A 656 -34.11 19.39 -19.71
C PHE A 656 -34.80 20.63 -19.14
N ILE A 657 -34.71 21.78 -19.81
CA ILE A 657 -35.39 23.02 -19.41
C ILE A 657 -36.91 22.83 -19.42
N LEU A 658 -37.45 22.23 -20.46
CA LEU A 658 -38.89 22.02 -20.61
C LEU A 658 -39.46 21.14 -19.49
N GLN A 659 -38.77 20.05 -19.15
CA GLN A 659 -39.19 19.13 -18.11
C GLN A 659 -39.14 19.78 -16.71
N LEU A 660 -38.17 20.66 -16.46
CA LEU A 660 -38.16 21.51 -15.26
C LEU A 660 -39.36 22.49 -15.23
N CYS A 661 -39.90 22.92 -16.37
CA CYS A 661 -41.11 23.73 -16.37
C CYS A 661 -42.39 22.90 -16.11
N LYS A 662 -42.39 21.61 -16.50
CA LYS A 662 -43.56 20.70 -16.49
C LYS A 662 -43.68 19.76 -15.28
N ASN A 663 -42.72 19.79 -14.36
CA ASN A 663 -42.62 18.87 -13.23
C ASN A 663 -42.13 17.43 -13.54
N PHE A 664 -41.68 17.14 -14.76
CA PHE A 664 -41.44 15.77 -15.25
C PHE A 664 -42.69 14.87 -15.17
N ASP A 665 -42.64 13.75 -15.88
CA ASP A 665 -43.74 12.76 -15.87
C ASP A 665 -43.84 12.01 -14.54
N ASN A 666 -45.03 11.45 -14.27
CA ASN A 666 -45.35 10.75 -13.03
C ASN A 666 -44.46 9.52 -12.74
N GLN A 667 -43.76 9.01 -13.76
CA GLN A 667 -42.83 7.87 -13.64
C GLN A 667 -41.35 8.30 -13.54
N SER A 668 -41.07 9.60 -13.66
CA SER A 668 -39.72 10.14 -13.58
C SER A 668 -39.22 10.13 -12.15
N TYR A 669 -37.94 9.79 -11.97
CA TYR A 669 -37.27 9.93 -10.68
C TYR A 669 -37.27 11.40 -10.25
N PHE A 670 -37.20 12.34 -11.20
CA PHE A 670 -37.08 13.76 -10.90
C PHE A 670 -38.38 14.40 -10.45
N GLN A 671 -39.56 13.79 -10.68
CA GLN A 671 -40.84 14.40 -10.33
C GLN A 671 -40.88 14.82 -8.86
N LEU A 672 -41.22 16.09 -8.60
CA LEU A 672 -41.44 16.60 -7.25
C LEU A 672 -42.92 16.47 -6.87
N LYS A 673 -43.15 16.02 -5.63
CA LYS A 673 -44.47 15.91 -5.03
C LYS A 673 -44.45 16.59 -3.67
N ALA A 674 -45.52 17.29 -3.31
CA ALA A 674 -45.60 18.08 -2.08
C ALA A 674 -45.54 17.22 -0.79
N ASP A 675 -45.75 15.91 -0.89
CA ASP A 675 -45.67 14.92 0.20
C ASP A 675 -44.31 14.20 0.30
N MET A 676 -43.35 14.55 -0.56
CA MET A 676 -42.01 13.98 -0.57
C MET A 676 -41.17 14.45 0.65
N THR A 677 -40.24 13.62 1.11
CA THR A 677 -39.31 14.01 2.18
C THR A 677 -38.25 15.00 1.67
N ASP A 678 -37.77 15.88 2.55
CA ASP A 678 -36.76 16.89 2.24
C ASP A 678 -35.49 16.28 1.64
N ASN A 679 -35.02 15.17 2.21
CA ASN A 679 -33.83 14.45 1.73
C ASN A 679 -34.00 13.96 0.29
N ASP A 680 -35.17 13.41 -0.01
CA ASP A 680 -35.51 12.91 -1.34
C ASP A 680 -35.54 14.03 -2.38
N MET A 681 -36.08 15.19 -2.01
CA MET A 681 -36.08 16.39 -2.85
C MET A 681 -34.65 16.93 -3.04
N HIS A 682 -33.85 17.01 -1.98
CA HIS A 682 -32.46 17.46 -2.07
C HIS A 682 -31.63 16.57 -3.00
N LEU A 683 -31.75 15.25 -2.90
CA LEU A 683 -31.04 14.31 -3.79
C LEU A 683 -31.39 14.54 -5.26
N ARG A 684 -32.66 14.80 -5.57
CA ARG A 684 -33.12 15.11 -6.93
C ARG A 684 -32.55 16.45 -7.42
N LEU A 685 -32.59 17.50 -6.60
CA LEU A 685 -32.00 18.81 -6.97
C LEU A 685 -30.49 18.74 -7.19
N VAL A 686 -29.77 17.96 -6.37
CA VAL A 686 -28.32 17.74 -6.55
C VAL A 686 -28.05 17.02 -7.88
N ALA A 687 -28.81 15.97 -8.19
CA ALA A 687 -28.67 15.26 -9.45
C ALA A 687 -28.97 16.18 -10.65
N LEU A 688 -30.03 16.99 -10.60
CA LEU A 688 -30.34 17.99 -11.63
C LEU A 688 -29.21 19.02 -11.79
N ASN A 689 -28.59 19.44 -10.69
CA ASN A 689 -27.47 20.38 -10.74
C ASN A 689 -26.22 19.78 -11.42
N ILE A 690 -25.97 18.49 -11.20
CA ILE A 690 -24.90 17.75 -11.91
C ILE A 690 -25.21 17.69 -13.42
N PHE A 691 -26.46 17.42 -13.80
CA PHE A 691 -26.88 17.46 -15.21
C PHE A 691 -26.69 18.85 -15.83
N ALA A 692 -27.08 19.92 -15.14
CA ALA A 692 -26.86 21.29 -15.60
C ALA A 692 -25.37 21.59 -15.83
N LEU A 693 -24.49 21.12 -14.95
CA LEU A 693 -23.04 21.27 -15.12
C LEU A 693 -22.53 20.55 -16.38
N TYR A 694 -23.01 19.33 -16.62
CA TYR A 694 -22.62 18.55 -17.81
C TYR A 694 -23.12 19.20 -19.09
N LEU A 695 -24.38 19.65 -19.12
CA LEU A 695 -24.96 20.35 -20.25
C LEU A 695 -24.22 21.67 -20.54
N ALA A 696 -23.91 22.46 -19.51
CA ALA A 696 -23.17 23.71 -19.68
C ALA A 696 -21.72 23.51 -20.14
N SER A 697 -21.12 22.35 -19.82
CA SER A 697 -19.75 22.04 -20.23
C SER A 697 -19.58 21.85 -21.74
N LYS A 698 -20.68 21.82 -22.51
CA LYS A 698 -20.65 21.85 -23.98
C LYS A 698 -20.00 23.12 -24.53
N CYS A 699 -20.16 24.26 -23.85
CA CYS A 699 -19.67 25.56 -24.32
C CYS A 699 -18.13 25.69 -24.26
N THR A 700 -17.41 24.66 -23.76
CA THR A 700 -15.95 24.67 -23.72
C THR A 700 -15.34 24.25 -25.05
N THR A 701 -14.32 25.00 -25.51
CA THR A 701 -13.57 24.71 -26.74
C THR A 701 -12.84 23.37 -26.73
N ASN A 702 -12.52 22.83 -25.55
CA ASN A 702 -11.85 21.54 -25.37
C ASN A 702 -12.79 20.52 -24.68
N SER A 703 -12.76 19.26 -25.13
CA SER A 703 -13.55 18.19 -24.49
C SER A 703 -13.00 17.89 -23.09
N THR A 704 -13.77 18.27 -22.07
CA THR A 704 -13.51 17.87 -20.68
C THR A 704 -14.10 16.48 -20.42
N TYR A 705 -13.63 15.76 -19.38
CA TYR A 705 -14.23 14.47 -19.00
C TYR A 705 -15.75 14.59 -18.80
N MET A 706 -16.21 15.66 -18.14
CA MET A 706 -17.64 15.93 -17.91
C MET A 706 -18.41 16.16 -19.21
N ASN A 707 -17.83 16.88 -20.17
CA ASN A 707 -18.42 17.07 -21.49
C ASN A 707 -18.53 15.71 -22.22
N SER A 708 -17.47 14.90 -22.15
CA SER A 708 -17.42 13.58 -22.79
C SER A 708 -18.38 12.53 -22.23
N LEU A 709 -19.07 12.81 -21.11
CA LEU A 709 -20.11 11.91 -20.58
C LEU A 709 -21.43 12.04 -21.33
N LEU A 710 -21.82 13.27 -21.71
CA LEU A 710 -23.07 13.54 -22.42
C LEU A 710 -22.88 13.75 -23.93
N PHE A 711 -21.70 14.21 -24.34
CA PHE A 711 -21.41 14.52 -25.74
C PHE A 711 -20.26 13.68 -26.27
N ASP A 712 -20.25 13.47 -27.59
CA ASP A 712 -19.15 12.82 -28.28
C ASP A 712 -17.91 13.73 -28.38
N VAL A 713 -16.86 13.22 -29.01
CA VAL A 713 -15.59 13.97 -29.19
C VAL A 713 -15.73 15.26 -30.01
N ASN A 714 -16.84 15.43 -30.74
CA ASN A 714 -17.16 16.61 -31.53
C ASN A 714 -18.16 17.54 -30.82
N GLY A 715 -18.51 17.26 -29.56
CA GLY A 715 -19.46 18.05 -28.79
C GLY A 715 -20.93 17.88 -29.22
N LYS A 716 -21.26 16.78 -29.91
CA LYS A 716 -22.63 16.43 -30.35
C LYS A 716 -23.21 15.28 -29.53
N MET A 717 -24.53 15.15 -29.50
CA MET A 717 -25.17 13.97 -28.90
C MET A 717 -24.69 12.65 -29.57
N PRO A 718 -24.23 11.66 -28.78
CA PRO A 718 -23.91 10.33 -29.26
C PRO A 718 -25.15 9.66 -29.88
N LYS A 719 -24.95 8.95 -31.00
CA LYS A 719 -26.01 8.12 -31.61
C LYS A 719 -26.47 7.00 -30.67
N ASP A 720 -25.55 6.47 -29.86
CA ASP A 720 -25.88 5.52 -28.81
C ASP A 720 -25.22 5.86 -27.48
N TYR A 721 -26.00 6.47 -26.58
CA TYR A 721 -25.59 6.77 -25.22
C TYR A 721 -25.20 5.52 -24.42
N SER A 722 -25.80 4.36 -24.68
CA SER A 722 -25.49 3.13 -23.93
C SER A 722 -24.04 2.69 -24.20
N GLN A 723 -23.68 2.59 -25.48
CA GLN A 723 -22.31 2.30 -25.89
C GLN A 723 -21.34 3.41 -25.49
N HIS A 724 -21.72 4.67 -25.68
CA HIS A 724 -20.90 5.83 -25.31
C HIS A 724 -20.53 5.82 -23.82
N LEU A 725 -21.52 5.66 -22.93
CA LEU A 725 -21.30 5.61 -21.49
C LEU A 725 -20.48 4.36 -21.09
N MET A 726 -20.71 3.20 -21.70
CA MET A 726 -19.90 1.99 -21.43
C MET A 726 -18.41 2.19 -21.73
N THR A 727 -18.07 3.00 -22.73
CA THR A 727 -16.67 3.30 -23.06
C THR A 727 -16.03 4.37 -22.17
N ARG A 728 -16.82 5.13 -21.40
CA ARG A 728 -16.36 6.33 -20.65
C ARG A 728 -16.51 6.21 -19.13
N CYS A 729 -17.46 5.40 -18.67
CA CYS A 729 -17.70 5.14 -17.25
C CYS A 729 -17.03 3.82 -16.83
N LEU A 730 -16.34 3.84 -15.70
CA LEU A 730 -15.68 2.66 -15.12
C LEU A 730 -16.64 1.46 -15.02
N VAL A 731 -16.07 0.25 -15.13
CA VAL A 731 -16.71 -1.09 -15.10
C VAL A 731 -17.67 -1.33 -13.91
N GLY A 732 -17.68 -0.47 -12.89
CA GLY A 732 -18.61 -0.51 -11.75
C GLY A 732 -20.04 0.00 -12.04
N LEU A 733 -20.29 0.61 -13.20
CA LEU A 733 -21.63 1.08 -13.63
C LEU A 733 -22.23 0.16 -14.72
N GLN A 734 -22.02 -1.16 -14.62
CA GLN A 734 -22.58 -2.09 -15.60
C GLN A 734 -24.12 -2.06 -15.62
N PRO A 735 -24.72 -2.18 -16.81
CA PRO A 735 -26.11 -1.81 -17.11
C PRO A 735 -27.18 -2.67 -16.43
N ASN A 736 -26.81 -3.82 -15.87
CA ASN A 736 -27.82 -4.81 -15.50
C ASN A 736 -28.65 -4.45 -14.26
N ASN A 737 -28.26 -3.44 -13.46
CA ASN A 737 -28.97 -3.10 -12.21
C ASN A 737 -29.16 -1.59 -11.93
N ASN A 738 -28.86 -0.68 -12.87
CA ASN A 738 -28.92 0.77 -12.57
C ASN A 738 -30.17 1.43 -13.15
N HIS A 739 -31.11 1.81 -12.27
CA HIS A 739 -32.36 2.51 -12.59
C HIS A 739 -32.17 3.79 -13.41
N ILE A 740 -31.02 4.47 -13.28
CA ILE A 740 -30.70 5.70 -14.02
C ILE A 740 -30.45 5.40 -15.50
N VAL A 741 -29.74 4.30 -15.82
CA VAL A 741 -29.47 3.90 -17.22
C VAL A 741 -30.76 3.46 -17.91
N ILE A 742 -31.64 2.77 -17.19
CA ILE A 742 -32.98 2.39 -17.68
C ILE A 742 -33.82 3.64 -17.97
N GLN A 743 -33.76 4.66 -17.12
CA GLN A 743 -34.43 5.95 -17.37
C GLN A 743 -33.84 6.70 -18.56
N MET A 744 -32.52 6.77 -18.71
CA MET A 744 -31.90 7.43 -19.86
C MET A 744 -32.17 6.69 -21.18
N GLN A 745 -32.23 5.35 -21.17
CA GLN A 745 -32.67 4.57 -22.33
C GLN A 745 -34.16 4.77 -22.65
N ARG A 746 -35.03 4.91 -21.64
CA ARG A 746 -36.44 5.29 -21.84
C ARG A 746 -36.56 6.65 -22.51
N VAL A 747 -35.86 7.68 -22.01
CA VAL A 747 -35.85 9.02 -22.61
C VAL A 747 -35.35 8.97 -24.07
N LYS A 748 -34.29 8.19 -24.36
CA LYS A 748 -33.82 7.98 -25.75
C LYS A 748 -34.90 7.38 -26.64
N ASN A 749 -35.62 6.37 -26.15
CA ASN A 749 -36.66 5.67 -26.90
C ASN A 749 -37.94 6.50 -27.06
N GLU A 750 -38.22 7.42 -26.13
CA GLU A 750 -39.33 8.37 -26.21
C GLU A 750 -39.01 9.52 -27.17
N VAL A 751 -37.79 10.06 -27.14
CA VAL A 751 -37.32 11.11 -28.08
C VAL A 751 -37.18 10.61 -29.52
N GLN A 752 -37.10 9.30 -29.75
CA GLN A 752 -37.10 8.70 -31.10
C GLN A 752 -38.50 8.33 -31.61
N LYS A 753 -39.55 8.50 -30.79
CA LYS A 753 -40.94 8.20 -31.14
C LYS A 753 -41.80 9.44 -31.44
N ASP A 754 -41.24 10.63 -31.23
CA ASP A 754 -41.71 11.91 -31.78
C ASP A 754 -40.75 12.36 -32.90
#